data_AF-A0A954HGU7-F1
#
_entry.id   AF-A0A954HGU7-F1
#
_cell.length_a   1.000
_cell.length_b   1.000
_cell.length_c   1.000
_cell.angle_alpha   90.00
_cell.angle_beta   90.00
_cell.angle_gamma   90.00
#
_symmetry.space_group_name_H-M   'P 1'
#
loop_
_entity.id
_entity.type
_entity.pdbx_description
1 polymer ?
#
loop_
_entity_poly.entity_id
_entity_poly.type
_entity_poly.pdbx_seq_one_letter_code
_entity_poly.pdbx_strand_id
1 'polypeptide(L)'
;MGLEDSIKPEANIAFVGPFEPNTFGNATYAHGIKPTAYAGFDSPIPAGHDTAKPKQVAAAKPSVKDLQTGAEVAEAKAAVATGKPARFVRIELPGDKRILTLAEVEVFSGGKNVARDGKAKQSSTNGGGEAAHGIDGNKHPDWGKGGQTHTNNAGEKNPWWEVDLGSAVDIEKIAVWNRTGFERRLAGFTLILLDADRKEVFKLTNVATPLGVEIDVKNGGKASYLTYDGKPGKPVDGAVMLAGGGGGSPQPPADPDLAEVPAGYRDPAPFALQKGDVVAILGNGLPDRMQHDGWMETLLQSQLVDQQVAFRNMSTSGDRPNNYPRSSGQMSMTAYLRHVKPTVVFGFFGYNESFDAKPDEFKQQLLEFVKRTRGAKPNGKDFPRIVLFSPIAHEDTRNPNVPNGRAHNSRLASYTAATAAAAEEAGVAFVDLFHPSLELFKQSKQPLTINGIHLTEEGNRQLAEVIASALLGKPVTTSASLEPLRQSVLDKNLHWWNRYRASDGNDIWGGRSTLAFVDNQTNAAVLQPELAMLDTMTANRDVVVWAKAAGKDATADDSNVQKPVPVVSNVGGGSKSSSAVKEGSLEYLSGEAVLDEIAVAKGFKVSLFADEKRFPQLVNPVQMQFDTKGRLWAAVWPTYPKWEPLKQMDDALIILHDDNNDGVADRVTEFAKVQNPLGFEFWNGGVIVTFQSELVFLKDNDGDDIADERVIMLQGLDTSDTHHGANNLIYGPDGGIYWQSGVFMVHNHEHPWGPSLQSSASAMYRFDPRRFTISMHATNSPNPHGTSFDYWGYQYATDGTGGRAFQVRPEGDGFQMHELLKKEVRPVTASEVVSSAHFPESMQGDFLICNVIGFLGIKHYDLQRNAETGTVWGEPAGDDL
;
A
#
# COMPACT_ATOMS: atom_id res chain seq x y z
N MET A 1 -26.48 22.31 -15.38
CA MET A 1 -27.44 21.95 -16.47
C MET A 1 -28.71 22.78 -16.44
N GLY A 2 -28.97 23.64 -15.44
CA GLY A 2 -30.09 24.61 -15.55
C GLY A 2 -31.47 23.96 -15.55
N LEU A 3 -31.61 22.80 -14.89
CA LEU A 3 -32.83 21.98 -14.87
C LEU A 3 -33.45 21.92 -13.48
N GLU A 4 -33.00 22.75 -12.56
CA GLU A 4 -33.41 22.76 -11.16
C GLU A 4 -34.92 23.02 -11.02
N ASP A 5 -35.49 23.84 -11.92
CA ASP A 5 -36.94 24.15 -11.97
C ASP A 5 -37.77 23.09 -12.73
N SER A 6 -37.12 22.10 -13.34
CA SER A 6 -37.76 21.07 -14.18
C SER A 6 -38.09 19.78 -13.43
N ILE A 7 -37.59 19.63 -12.19
CA ILE A 7 -37.86 18.47 -11.34
C ILE A 7 -39.10 18.78 -10.50
N LYS A 8 -40.23 18.20 -10.88
CA LYS A 8 -41.48 18.31 -10.12
C LYS A 8 -41.73 17.06 -9.28
N PRO A 9 -42.47 17.15 -8.15
CA PRO A 9 -42.77 16.00 -7.28
C PRO A 9 -43.43 14.81 -7.97
N GLU A 10 -44.04 15.02 -9.14
CA GLU A 10 -44.76 14.02 -9.93
C GLU A 10 -43.95 13.51 -11.14
N ALA A 11 -42.69 13.95 -11.28
CA ALA A 11 -41.81 13.49 -12.33
C ALA A 11 -41.57 11.98 -12.18
N ASN A 12 -42.13 11.19 -13.10
CA ASN A 12 -41.91 9.76 -13.20
C ASN A 12 -40.51 9.48 -13.78
N ILE A 13 -39.50 9.70 -12.94
CA ILE A 13 -38.12 9.32 -13.23
C ILE A 13 -38.09 7.79 -13.19
N ALA A 14 -37.84 7.16 -14.34
CA ALA A 14 -37.68 5.71 -14.38
C ALA A 14 -36.45 5.34 -13.56
N PHE A 15 -36.69 4.88 -12.33
CA PHE A 15 -35.69 4.26 -11.49
C PHE A 15 -35.13 3.02 -12.19
N VAL A 16 -33.81 2.90 -12.18
CA VAL A 16 -33.08 1.72 -12.68
C VAL A 16 -33.72 0.48 -12.05
N GLY A 17 -34.26 -0.40 -12.89
CA GLY A 17 -35.01 -1.58 -12.46
C GLY A 17 -34.18 -2.58 -11.65
N PRO A 18 -34.82 -3.64 -11.11
CA PRO A 18 -34.13 -4.68 -10.35
C PRO A 18 -32.99 -5.29 -11.16
N PHE A 19 -31.79 -5.27 -10.56
CA PHE A 19 -30.55 -5.74 -11.15
C PHE A 19 -30.50 -7.28 -11.16
N GLU A 20 -30.43 -7.87 -12.36
CA GLU A 20 -29.98 -9.26 -12.52
C GLU A 20 -28.44 -9.27 -12.64
N PRO A 21 -27.73 -9.97 -11.75
CA PRO A 21 -26.28 -9.94 -11.72
C PRO A 21 -25.70 -10.74 -12.89
N ASN A 22 -25.03 -10.06 -13.81
CA ASN A 22 -24.18 -10.71 -14.81
C ASN A 22 -22.85 -11.15 -14.17
N THR A 23 -22.49 -12.41 -14.34
CA THR A 23 -21.19 -12.97 -13.97
C THR A 23 -20.15 -12.56 -15.02
N PHE A 24 -19.22 -11.69 -14.66
CA PHE A 24 -18.16 -11.22 -15.56
C PHE A 24 -16.79 -11.76 -15.15
N GLY A 25 -16.10 -12.40 -16.09
CA GLY A 25 -14.65 -12.53 -16.05
C GLY A 25 -14.01 -11.21 -16.51
N ASN A 26 -13.38 -10.49 -15.58
CA ASN A 26 -12.49 -9.33 -15.75
C ASN A 26 -13.11 -7.99 -16.23
N ALA A 27 -14.12 -7.50 -15.48
CA ALA A 27 -14.51 -6.10 -15.11
C ALA A 27 -13.86 -4.87 -15.81
N THR A 28 -14.54 -3.79 -16.26
CA THR A 28 -15.97 -3.33 -16.33
C THR A 28 -16.06 -2.08 -17.22
N TYR A 29 -17.20 -1.87 -17.92
CA TYR A 29 -17.55 -0.67 -18.72
C TYR A 29 -18.81 0.06 -18.22
N ALA A 30 -18.92 1.36 -18.53
CA ALA A 30 -20.03 2.26 -18.17
C ALA A 30 -21.26 2.15 -19.11
N HIS A 31 -22.48 2.26 -18.56
CA HIS A 31 -23.74 2.26 -19.32
C HIS A 31 -24.29 3.67 -19.55
N GLY A 32 -24.68 4.00 -20.79
CA GLY A 32 -25.42 5.24 -21.08
C GLY A 32 -25.68 5.61 -22.56
N ILE A 33 -25.04 4.98 -23.56
CA ILE A 33 -25.14 5.45 -24.96
C ILE A 33 -25.92 4.45 -25.84
N LYS A 34 -26.92 4.96 -26.57
CA LYS A 34 -27.75 4.16 -27.49
C LYS A 34 -26.96 3.79 -28.76
N PRO A 35 -26.94 2.51 -29.19
CA PRO A 35 -26.21 2.04 -30.37
C PRO A 35 -26.55 2.72 -31.71
N THR A 36 -27.69 3.40 -31.82
CA THR A 36 -28.05 4.19 -33.01
C THR A 36 -27.17 5.42 -33.22
N ALA A 37 -26.40 5.84 -32.21
CA ALA A 37 -25.46 6.94 -32.30
C ALA A 37 -24.22 6.65 -33.20
N TYR A 38 -24.06 5.39 -33.64
CA TYR A 38 -22.97 4.97 -34.54
C TYR A 38 -23.44 4.62 -35.96
N ALA A 39 -24.73 4.79 -36.28
CA ALA A 39 -25.24 4.58 -37.62
C ALA A 39 -24.78 5.72 -38.55
N GLY A 40 -23.56 5.59 -39.11
CA GLY A 40 -22.99 6.54 -40.08
C GLY A 40 -21.47 6.69 -40.07
N PHE A 41 -20.74 6.01 -39.18
CA PHE A 41 -19.27 6.03 -39.19
C PHE A 41 -18.70 4.97 -40.12
N ASP A 42 -18.29 5.38 -41.32
CA ASP A 42 -17.42 4.57 -42.19
C ASP A 42 -15.95 4.78 -41.78
N SER A 43 -15.37 3.78 -41.12
CA SER A 43 -13.93 3.71 -40.85
C SER A 43 -13.18 3.18 -42.08
N PRO A 44 -12.08 3.81 -42.54
CA PRO A 44 -11.34 3.39 -43.73
C PRO A 44 -10.39 2.19 -43.49
N ILE A 45 -10.62 1.39 -42.45
CA ILE A 45 -9.77 0.23 -42.13
C ILE A 45 -10.49 -1.06 -42.60
N PRO A 46 -9.97 -1.77 -43.61
CA PRO A 46 -10.58 -3.01 -44.08
C PRO A 46 -10.50 -4.12 -43.01
N ALA A 47 -11.65 -4.70 -42.68
CA ALA A 47 -11.75 -5.93 -41.92
C ALA A 47 -11.32 -7.12 -42.80
N GLY A 48 -10.38 -7.93 -42.29
CA GLY A 48 -9.88 -9.11 -42.99
C GLY A 48 -9.28 -10.15 -42.04
N HIS A 49 -10.16 -11.06 -41.60
CA HIS A 49 -9.92 -12.46 -41.20
C HIS A 49 -9.37 -12.80 -39.80
N ASP A 50 -10.33 -13.15 -38.93
CA ASP A 50 -10.51 -14.48 -38.30
C ASP A 50 -9.26 -15.35 -38.05
N THR A 51 -9.07 -15.75 -36.79
CA THR A 51 -9.48 -17.10 -36.36
C THR A 51 -9.53 -17.23 -34.83
N ALA A 52 -10.74 -17.50 -34.34
CA ALA A 52 -11.09 -18.47 -33.30
C ALA A 52 -10.26 -18.52 -31.99
N LYS A 53 -10.87 -17.98 -30.92
CA LYS A 53 -10.72 -18.46 -29.53
C LYS A 53 -11.07 -19.97 -29.48
N PRO A 54 -10.35 -20.82 -28.70
CA PRO A 54 -10.89 -21.11 -27.36
C PRO A 54 -9.88 -21.49 -26.25
N LYS A 55 -10.34 -21.24 -25.01
CA LYS A 55 -10.11 -21.99 -23.75
C LYS A 55 -8.78 -21.81 -23.00
N GLN A 56 -8.80 -20.85 -22.05
CA GLN A 56 -8.91 -21.08 -20.59
C GLN A 56 -8.62 -22.54 -20.15
N VAL A 57 -7.85 -22.87 -19.12
CA VAL A 57 -7.66 -22.31 -17.77
C VAL A 57 -6.46 -23.09 -17.16
N ALA A 58 -5.76 -22.50 -16.18
CA ALA A 58 -5.21 -23.14 -14.97
C ALA A 58 -4.22 -24.31 -15.16
N ALA A 59 -3.21 -24.55 -14.34
CA ALA A 59 -2.64 -24.06 -13.09
C ALA A 59 -1.15 -24.52 -13.17
N ALA A 60 -0.19 -24.18 -12.34
CA ALA A 60 -0.16 -24.33 -10.90
C ALA A 60 1.21 -23.82 -10.40
N LYS A 61 1.18 -23.02 -9.34
CA LYS A 61 2.21 -23.04 -8.27
C LYS A 61 2.07 -24.38 -7.52
N PRO A 62 3.00 -24.88 -6.68
CA PRO A 62 4.29 -24.37 -6.20
C PRO A 62 5.39 -25.48 -6.16
N SER A 63 6.65 -25.27 -5.79
CA SER A 63 7.08 -25.30 -4.38
C SER A 63 8.57 -25.01 -4.23
N VAL A 64 8.82 -24.17 -3.24
CA VAL A 64 10.07 -23.91 -2.56
C VAL A 64 10.18 -25.01 -1.51
N LYS A 65 11.26 -25.80 -1.52
CA LYS A 65 11.59 -26.60 -0.34
C LYS A 65 12.91 -26.26 0.32
N ASP A 66 13.84 -25.59 -0.35
CA ASP A 66 15.14 -25.30 0.26
C ASP A 66 15.50 -23.86 -0.12
N LEU A 67 15.10 -22.80 0.61
CA LEU A 67 15.44 -22.45 1.98
C LEU A 67 16.90 -22.74 2.36
N GLN A 68 17.63 -21.64 2.44
CA GLN A 68 18.61 -21.34 3.49
C GLN A 68 19.84 -22.24 3.58
N THR A 69 20.98 -21.66 3.22
CA THR A 69 22.10 -21.53 4.16
C THR A 69 22.86 -20.25 3.82
N GLY A 70 23.22 -19.47 4.84
CA GLY A 70 24.14 -18.35 4.67
C GLY A 70 25.46 -18.85 4.12
N ALA A 71 25.97 -18.20 3.09
CA ALA A 71 27.30 -18.44 2.57
C ALA A 71 27.98 -17.08 2.43
N GLU A 72 29.20 -16.97 2.97
CA GLU A 72 30.24 -16.10 2.41
C GLU A 72 30.11 -16.10 0.88
N VAL A 73 30.39 -14.98 0.20
CA VAL A 73 30.36 -14.94 -1.27
C VAL A 73 31.41 -15.92 -1.80
N ALA A 74 30.99 -17.16 -1.96
CA ALA A 74 31.77 -18.23 -2.51
C ALA A 74 32.01 -17.87 -3.97
N GLU A 75 33.27 -17.92 -4.39
CA GLU A 75 33.63 -17.81 -5.80
C GLU A 75 32.75 -18.77 -6.62
N ALA A 76 32.22 -18.28 -7.74
CA ALA A 76 31.40 -19.09 -8.64
C ALA A 76 32.17 -20.37 -9.01
N LYS A 77 31.68 -21.52 -8.54
CA LYS A 77 32.27 -22.84 -8.78
C LYS A 77 31.21 -23.73 -9.40
N ALA A 78 31.55 -24.46 -10.45
CA ALA A 78 30.59 -25.34 -11.12
C ALA A 78 30.05 -26.39 -10.15
N ALA A 79 28.74 -26.40 -9.94
CA ALA A 79 28.03 -27.37 -9.12
C ALA A 79 27.85 -28.72 -9.85
N VAL A 80 27.89 -28.70 -11.19
CA VAL A 80 27.91 -29.88 -12.07
C VAL A 80 28.93 -29.63 -13.18
N ALA A 81 29.81 -30.59 -13.45
CA ALA A 81 30.76 -30.56 -14.57
C ALA A 81 31.08 -31.99 -15.01
N THR A 82 30.34 -32.50 -16.00
CA THR A 82 30.44 -33.90 -16.44
C THR A 82 31.45 -34.11 -17.58
N GLY A 83 31.92 -33.03 -18.22
CA GLY A 83 32.78 -33.07 -19.41
C GLY A 83 32.07 -33.60 -20.66
N LYS A 84 30.75 -33.79 -20.62
CA LYS A 84 29.96 -34.26 -21.77
C LYS A 84 29.59 -33.10 -22.71
N PRO A 85 29.44 -33.35 -24.02
CA PRO A 85 28.94 -32.36 -24.97
C PRO A 85 27.56 -31.81 -24.58
N ALA A 86 27.32 -30.53 -24.85
CA ALA A 86 26.06 -29.84 -24.60
C ALA A 86 25.42 -29.36 -25.90
N ARG A 87 24.09 -29.38 -25.96
CA ARG A 87 23.29 -28.86 -27.07
C ARG A 87 22.60 -27.54 -26.71
N PHE A 88 22.20 -27.37 -25.45
CA PHE A 88 21.49 -26.17 -25.01
C PHE A 88 22.34 -25.38 -24.01
N VAL A 89 22.36 -24.06 -24.18
CA VAL A 89 23.02 -23.12 -23.25
C VAL A 89 21.97 -22.17 -22.71
N ARG A 90 21.80 -22.13 -21.39
CA ARG A 90 20.77 -21.34 -20.70
C ARG A 90 21.37 -20.39 -19.67
N ILE A 91 20.92 -19.15 -19.70
CA ILE A 91 21.12 -18.12 -18.69
C ILE A 91 19.81 -17.94 -17.94
N GLU A 92 19.82 -18.08 -16.63
CA GLU A 92 18.64 -17.96 -15.78
C GLU A 92 18.91 -17.02 -14.59
N LEU A 93 17.91 -16.23 -14.18
CA LEU A 93 17.99 -15.39 -12.98
C LEU A 93 17.11 -15.94 -11.87
N PRO A 94 17.67 -16.65 -10.88
CA PRO A 94 16.88 -17.10 -9.73
C PRO A 94 16.20 -15.95 -8.97
N GLY A 95 14.95 -16.14 -8.55
CA GLY A 95 14.18 -15.20 -7.73
C GLY A 95 12.88 -14.73 -8.38
N ASP A 96 12.05 -14.05 -7.58
CA ASP A 96 10.77 -13.49 -8.02
C ASP A 96 10.93 -12.04 -8.51
N LYS A 97 10.05 -11.61 -9.43
CA LYS A 97 10.03 -10.26 -10.05
C LYS A 97 11.37 -9.85 -10.67
N ARG A 98 12.10 -10.81 -11.26
CA ARG A 98 13.36 -10.56 -11.96
C ARG A 98 13.08 -10.18 -13.41
N ILE A 99 13.94 -9.35 -13.98
CA ILE A 99 13.92 -8.97 -15.39
C ILE A 99 15.27 -9.34 -15.98
N LEU A 100 15.31 -10.27 -16.92
CA LEU A 100 16.49 -10.63 -17.69
C LEU A 100 16.62 -9.75 -18.93
N THR A 101 17.82 -9.18 -19.09
CA THR A 101 18.28 -8.49 -20.31
C THR A 101 19.70 -8.92 -20.60
N LEU A 102 20.01 -9.27 -21.84
CA LEU A 102 21.34 -9.65 -22.32
C LEU A 102 21.66 -8.83 -23.56
N ALA A 103 22.91 -8.41 -23.72
CA ALA A 103 23.38 -7.87 -24.99
C ALA A 103 23.78 -9.01 -25.94
N GLU A 104 24.63 -9.93 -25.49
CA GLU A 104 25.09 -11.05 -26.32
C GLU A 104 25.50 -12.23 -25.43
N VAL A 105 25.29 -13.45 -25.92
CA VAL A 105 25.81 -14.70 -25.38
C VAL A 105 26.59 -15.44 -26.47
N GLU A 106 27.90 -15.61 -26.24
CA GLU A 106 28.78 -16.32 -27.15
C GLU A 106 29.11 -17.70 -26.59
N VAL A 107 29.04 -18.73 -27.42
CA VAL A 107 29.33 -20.12 -27.03
C VAL A 107 30.46 -20.63 -27.89
N PHE A 108 31.63 -20.91 -27.30
CA PHE A 108 32.81 -21.33 -28.04
C PHE A 108 33.03 -22.85 -27.99
N SER A 109 33.18 -23.46 -29.16
CA SER A 109 33.56 -24.86 -29.36
C SER A 109 34.59 -24.94 -30.48
N GLY A 110 35.75 -25.55 -30.24
CA GLY A 110 36.85 -25.58 -31.22
C GLY A 110 37.32 -24.19 -31.64
N GLY A 111 37.34 -23.24 -30.70
CA GLY A 111 37.74 -21.83 -30.95
C GLY A 111 36.76 -20.99 -31.79
N LYS A 112 35.56 -21.48 -32.12
CA LYS A 112 34.54 -20.73 -32.88
C LYS A 112 33.28 -20.47 -32.05
N ASN A 113 32.70 -19.28 -32.15
CA ASN A 113 31.39 -18.98 -31.56
C ASN A 113 30.29 -19.68 -32.36
N VAL A 114 29.75 -20.77 -31.83
CA VAL A 114 28.71 -21.59 -32.45
C VAL A 114 27.29 -21.15 -32.10
N ALA A 115 27.12 -20.17 -31.20
CA ALA A 115 25.80 -19.69 -30.78
C ALA A 115 25.02 -19.01 -31.92
N ARG A 116 25.73 -18.38 -32.86
CA ARG A 116 25.14 -17.61 -33.97
C ARG A 116 24.33 -18.44 -34.97
N ASP A 117 24.67 -19.73 -35.09
CA ASP A 117 23.94 -20.67 -35.94
C ASP A 117 22.77 -21.34 -35.19
N GLY A 118 22.62 -21.02 -33.89
CA GLY A 118 21.62 -21.59 -33.01
C GLY A 118 20.26 -20.89 -33.07
N LYS A 119 19.30 -21.42 -32.31
CA LYS A 119 17.96 -20.84 -32.16
C LYS A 119 17.72 -20.45 -30.70
N ALA A 120 17.64 -19.14 -30.45
CA ALA A 120 17.41 -18.59 -29.12
C ALA A 120 15.91 -18.49 -28.78
N LYS A 121 15.59 -18.71 -27.50
CA LYS A 121 14.28 -18.50 -26.88
C LYS A 121 14.47 -17.89 -25.49
N GLN A 122 13.43 -17.24 -24.98
CA GLN A 122 13.42 -16.70 -23.62
C GLN A 122 12.05 -16.86 -22.98
N SER A 123 11.99 -16.73 -21.66
CA SER A 123 10.77 -16.92 -20.85
C SER A 123 9.62 -16.00 -21.23
N SER A 124 9.92 -14.75 -21.59
CA SER A 124 8.96 -13.75 -22.07
C SER A 124 9.68 -12.69 -22.90
N THR A 125 8.97 -11.98 -23.77
CA THR A 125 9.54 -10.88 -24.58
C THR A 125 8.83 -9.57 -24.27
N ASN A 126 9.59 -8.48 -24.15
CA ASN A 126 9.07 -7.14 -23.94
C ASN A 126 9.87 -6.08 -24.74
N GLY A 127 9.21 -4.99 -25.13
CA GLY A 127 9.87 -3.81 -25.70
C GLY A 127 10.67 -4.04 -26.99
N GLY A 128 10.39 -5.11 -27.75
CA GLY A 128 11.15 -5.48 -28.94
C GLY A 128 12.50 -6.18 -28.66
N GLY A 129 12.78 -6.55 -27.41
CA GLY A 129 14.00 -7.26 -27.04
C GLY A 129 13.91 -8.76 -27.28
N GLU A 130 13.87 -9.18 -28.55
CA GLU A 130 13.72 -10.58 -28.96
C GLU A 130 14.88 -11.47 -28.49
N ALA A 131 14.61 -12.76 -28.25
CA ALA A 131 15.63 -13.70 -27.82
C ALA A 131 16.81 -13.82 -28.81
N ALA A 132 16.53 -13.70 -30.11
CA ALA A 132 17.54 -13.81 -31.16
C ALA A 132 18.64 -12.74 -31.06
N HIS A 133 18.35 -11.60 -30.43
CA HIS A 133 19.35 -10.56 -30.20
C HIS A 133 20.53 -11.06 -29.35
N GLY A 134 20.30 -12.01 -28.45
CA GLY A 134 21.36 -12.57 -27.61
C GLY A 134 22.39 -13.43 -28.36
N ILE A 135 22.24 -13.63 -29.67
CA ILE A 135 23.19 -14.35 -30.54
C ILE A 135 23.41 -13.66 -31.89
N ASP A 136 23.02 -12.39 -32.02
CA ASP A 136 23.09 -11.66 -33.29
C ASP A 136 24.49 -11.09 -33.56
N GLY A 137 25.38 -11.14 -32.56
CA GLY A 137 26.74 -10.64 -32.65
C GLY A 137 26.92 -9.20 -32.19
N ASN A 138 25.86 -8.53 -31.74
CA ASN A 138 25.88 -7.17 -31.27
C ASN A 138 26.08 -7.10 -29.75
N LYS A 139 27.33 -6.87 -29.34
CA LYS A 139 27.72 -6.74 -27.93
C LYS A 139 27.47 -5.35 -27.36
N HIS A 140 26.85 -4.43 -28.12
CA HIS A 140 26.74 -3.04 -27.70
C HIS A 140 25.84 -2.95 -26.45
N PRO A 141 26.26 -2.27 -25.37
CA PRO A 141 25.52 -2.29 -24.11
C PRO A 141 24.33 -1.34 -24.09
N ASP A 142 24.28 -0.36 -24.99
CA ASP A 142 23.19 0.62 -25.11
C ASP A 142 21.97 0.05 -25.86
N TRP A 143 20.82 0.10 -25.18
CA TRP A 143 19.51 -0.27 -25.72
C TRP A 143 19.14 0.45 -27.02
N GLY A 144 19.52 1.72 -27.15
CA GLY A 144 19.23 2.54 -28.32
C GLY A 144 19.97 2.12 -29.59
N LYS A 145 20.93 1.20 -29.51
CA LYS A 145 21.63 0.64 -30.66
C LYS A 145 21.00 -0.65 -31.20
N GLY A 146 19.91 -1.11 -30.58
CA GLY A 146 19.32 -2.41 -30.88
C GLY A 146 20.25 -3.57 -30.46
N GLY A 147 19.72 -4.79 -30.47
CA GLY A 147 20.51 -6.00 -30.18
C GLY A 147 20.54 -6.45 -28.72
N GLN A 148 19.58 -6.05 -27.88
CA GLN A 148 19.46 -6.60 -26.53
C GLN A 148 18.18 -7.44 -26.40
N THR A 149 18.26 -8.51 -25.63
CA THR A 149 17.11 -9.29 -25.20
C THR A 149 16.41 -8.60 -24.02
N HIS A 150 15.11 -8.82 -23.85
CA HIS A 150 14.35 -8.24 -22.75
C HIS A 150 13.11 -9.07 -22.40
N THR A 151 13.04 -9.51 -21.16
CA THR A 151 11.88 -10.22 -20.56
C THR A 151 10.89 -9.25 -19.90
N ASN A 152 9.74 -9.71 -19.43
CA ASN A 152 8.62 -8.88 -18.95
C ASN A 152 9.03 -7.72 -18.00
N ASN A 153 8.53 -6.51 -18.27
CA ASN A 153 8.79 -5.30 -17.46
C ASN A 153 8.18 -5.34 -16.05
N ALA A 154 7.14 -6.14 -15.81
CA ALA A 154 6.58 -6.35 -14.48
C ALA A 154 7.46 -7.26 -13.59
N GLY A 155 8.50 -7.85 -14.18
CA GLY A 155 9.31 -8.91 -13.58
C GLY A 155 8.57 -10.25 -13.57
N GLU A 156 9.32 -11.34 -13.68
CA GLU A 156 8.79 -12.70 -13.60
C GLU A 156 9.63 -13.57 -12.67
N LYS A 157 9.11 -14.75 -12.35
CA LYS A 157 9.84 -15.72 -11.53
C LYS A 157 10.83 -16.48 -12.41
N ASN A 158 12.10 -16.46 -12.04
CA ASN A 158 13.18 -17.17 -12.72
C ASN A 158 13.22 -16.94 -14.25
N PRO A 159 13.26 -15.68 -14.75
CA PRO A 159 13.37 -15.42 -16.17
C PRO A 159 14.63 -16.07 -16.74
N TRP A 160 14.52 -16.57 -17.96
CA TRP A 160 15.60 -17.31 -18.61
C TRP A 160 15.68 -16.98 -20.09
N TRP A 161 16.88 -17.15 -20.62
CA TRP A 161 17.21 -17.11 -22.04
C TRP A 161 18.01 -18.36 -22.37
N GLU A 162 17.73 -19.03 -23.49
CA GLU A 162 18.36 -20.28 -23.90
C GLU A 162 18.59 -20.32 -25.40
N VAL A 163 19.75 -20.83 -25.84
CA VAL A 163 20.04 -21.15 -27.24
C VAL A 163 20.16 -22.65 -27.45
N ASP A 164 19.46 -23.18 -28.46
CA ASP A 164 19.67 -24.52 -29.02
C ASP A 164 20.72 -24.44 -30.13
N LEU A 165 21.87 -25.09 -29.93
CA LEU A 165 22.98 -25.14 -30.88
C LEU A 165 22.73 -26.11 -32.06
N GLY A 166 21.59 -26.82 -32.07
CA GLY A 166 21.19 -27.75 -33.13
C GLY A 166 21.80 -29.16 -32.98
N SER A 167 23.01 -29.29 -32.46
CA SER A 167 23.65 -30.55 -32.10
C SER A 167 24.47 -30.44 -30.82
N ALA A 168 24.82 -31.57 -30.19
CA ALA A 168 25.64 -31.58 -28.99
C ALA A 168 27.11 -31.34 -29.35
N VAL A 169 27.74 -30.34 -28.74
CA VAL A 169 29.12 -29.90 -29.00
C VAL A 169 29.93 -29.80 -27.71
N ASP A 170 31.25 -29.92 -27.81
CA ASP A 170 32.16 -29.74 -26.67
C ASP A 170 32.41 -28.25 -26.43
N ILE A 171 31.75 -27.69 -25.41
CA ILE A 171 31.82 -26.25 -25.10
C ILE A 171 33.06 -25.97 -24.25
N GLU A 172 33.93 -25.10 -24.76
CA GLU A 172 35.16 -24.68 -24.11
C GLU A 172 34.95 -23.45 -23.22
N LYS A 173 34.24 -22.45 -23.74
CA LYS A 173 34.10 -21.14 -23.12
C LYS A 173 32.75 -20.52 -23.46
N ILE A 174 32.17 -19.76 -22.53
CA ILE A 174 30.98 -18.94 -22.78
C ILE A 174 31.27 -17.50 -22.40
N ALA A 175 30.90 -16.55 -23.25
CA ALA A 175 30.96 -15.13 -22.92
C ALA A 175 29.54 -14.56 -22.80
N VAL A 176 29.29 -13.75 -21.78
CA VAL A 176 27.99 -13.07 -21.55
C VAL A 176 28.22 -11.57 -21.45
N TRP A 177 27.49 -10.80 -22.23
CA TRP A 177 27.58 -9.34 -22.31
C TRP A 177 26.29 -8.70 -21.81
N ASN A 178 26.42 -7.68 -20.95
CA ASN A 178 25.30 -7.06 -20.25
C ASN A 178 24.87 -5.73 -20.89
N ARG A 179 23.75 -5.18 -20.43
CA ARG A 179 23.19 -3.88 -20.83
C ARG A 179 23.64 -2.77 -19.87
N THR A 180 23.94 -1.59 -20.40
CA THR A 180 24.27 -0.39 -19.61
C THR A 180 23.04 0.21 -18.94
N GLY A 181 23.19 0.72 -17.71
CA GLY A 181 22.14 1.35 -16.91
C GLY A 181 21.21 0.39 -16.16
N PHE A 182 21.34 -0.93 -16.41
CA PHE A 182 20.57 -1.98 -15.74
C PHE A 182 21.41 -3.22 -15.43
N GLU A 183 22.71 -3.05 -15.26
CA GLU A 183 23.72 -4.11 -15.10
C GLU A 183 23.31 -5.12 -14.03
N ARG A 184 22.79 -4.60 -12.91
CA ARG A 184 22.37 -5.37 -11.73
C ARG A 184 21.22 -6.33 -11.98
N ARG A 185 20.49 -6.21 -13.10
CA ARG A 185 19.47 -7.20 -13.48
C ARG A 185 20.07 -8.59 -13.57
N LEU A 186 21.32 -8.69 -14.05
CA LEU A 186 22.05 -9.94 -14.22
C LEU A 186 22.74 -10.46 -12.94
N ALA A 187 22.49 -9.84 -11.78
CA ALA A 187 23.12 -10.26 -10.52
C ALA A 187 22.74 -11.69 -10.13
N GLY A 188 23.75 -12.52 -9.82
CA GLY A 188 23.56 -13.88 -9.30
C GLY A 188 22.98 -14.84 -10.34
N PHE A 189 23.18 -14.58 -11.64
CA PHE A 189 22.66 -15.46 -12.68
C PHE A 189 23.27 -16.86 -12.63
N THR A 190 22.55 -17.83 -13.17
CA THR A 190 22.97 -19.22 -13.32
C THR A 190 23.19 -19.53 -14.79
N LEU A 191 24.34 -20.13 -15.10
CA LEU A 191 24.65 -20.70 -16.42
C LEU A 191 24.45 -22.21 -16.37
N ILE A 192 23.66 -22.75 -17.31
CA ILE A 192 23.34 -24.18 -17.40
C ILE A 192 23.64 -24.66 -18.83
N LEU A 193 24.37 -25.77 -18.94
CA LEU A 193 24.54 -26.51 -20.19
C LEU A 193 23.82 -27.85 -20.10
N LEU A 194 23.02 -28.14 -21.13
CA LEU A 194 22.22 -29.37 -21.20
C LEU A 194 22.62 -30.20 -22.42
N ASP A 195 22.63 -31.52 -22.29
CA ASP A 195 22.79 -32.43 -23.44
C ASP A 195 21.52 -32.51 -24.32
N ALA A 196 21.55 -33.36 -25.34
CA ALA A 196 20.43 -33.55 -26.26
C ALA A 196 19.15 -34.09 -25.59
N ASP A 197 19.29 -34.78 -24.45
CA ASP A 197 18.17 -35.28 -23.64
C ASP A 197 17.72 -34.25 -22.58
N ARG A 198 18.27 -33.04 -22.63
CA ARG A 198 18.10 -31.96 -21.66
C ARG A 198 18.57 -32.30 -20.24
N LYS A 199 19.54 -33.20 -20.08
CA LYS A 199 20.20 -33.45 -18.79
C LYS A 199 21.31 -32.44 -18.56
N GLU A 200 21.40 -31.91 -17.35
CA GLU A 200 22.47 -30.99 -16.95
C GLU A 200 23.84 -31.66 -17.09
N VAL A 201 24.68 -31.14 -17.99
CA VAL A 201 26.06 -31.58 -18.17
C VAL A 201 27.06 -30.61 -17.55
N PHE A 202 26.64 -29.36 -17.33
CA PHE A 202 27.38 -28.34 -16.59
C PHE A 202 26.42 -27.32 -15.94
N LYS A 203 26.75 -26.84 -14.74
CA LYS A 203 25.97 -25.81 -14.04
C LYS A 203 26.86 -24.93 -13.18
N LEU A 204 26.80 -23.62 -13.39
CA LEU A 204 27.49 -22.60 -12.60
C LEU A 204 26.46 -21.64 -12.01
N THR A 205 26.36 -21.59 -10.68
CA THR A 205 25.39 -20.77 -9.95
C THR A 205 26.06 -19.54 -9.35
N ASN A 206 25.23 -18.55 -8.98
CA ASN A 206 25.66 -17.35 -8.26
C ASN A 206 26.78 -16.57 -8.95
N VAL A 207 26.73 -16.47 -10.29
CA VAL A 207 27.72 -15.70 -11.04
C VAL A 207 27.54 -14.21 -10.71
N ALA A 208 28.64 -13.53 -10.32
CA ALA A 208 28.57 -12.12 -9.94
C ALA A 208 28.21 -11.24 -11.15
N THR A 209 27.62 -10.09 -10.88
CA THR A 209 27.11 -9.17 -11.91
C THR A 209 28.21 -8.73 -12.87
N PRO A 210 28.15 -9.06 -14.17
CA PRO A 210 29.21 -8.66 -15.11
C PRO A 210 28.82 -7.41 -15.91
N LEU A 211 29.80 -6.62 -16.36
CA LEU A 211 29.62 -5.79 -17.55
C LEU A 211 29.76 -6.68 -18.80
N GLY A 212 30.82 -7.48 -18.81
CA GLY A 212 30.95 -8.72 -19.56
C GLY A 212 31.63 -9.79 -18.70
N VAL A 213 31.47 -11.08 -19.02
CA VAL A 213 32.17 -12.17 -18.34
C VAL A 213 32.47 -13.30 -19.31
N GLU A 214 33.67 -13.85 -19.21
CA GLU A 214 34.04 -15.12 -19.85
C GLU A 214 34.12 -16.23 -18.81
N ILE A 215 33.45 -17.34 -19.09
CA ILE A 215 33.36 -18.51 -18.23
C ILE A 215 34.07 -19.67 -18.92
N ASP A 216 35.16 -20.14 -18.33
CA ASP A 216 35.91 -21.31 -18.79
C ASP A 216 35.21 -22.59 -18.30
N VAL A 217 34.50 -23.26 -19.21
CA VAL A 217 33.70 -24.45 -18.91
C VAL A 217 34.60 -25.65 -18.59
N LYS A 218 35.78 -25.73 -19.23
CA LYS A 218 36.75 -26.82 -19.03
C LYS A 218 37.48 -26.70 -17.70
N ASN A 219 37.65 -25.48 -17.18
CA ASN A 219 38.29 -25.21 -15.89
C ASN A 219 37.27 -24.92 -14.77
N GLY A 220 36.26 -25.78 -14.65
CA GLY A 220 35.32 -25.75 -13.52
C GLY A 220 34.45 -24.50 -13.42
N GLY A 221 34.29 -23.76 -14.53
CA GLY A 221 33.46 -22.55 -14.58
C GLY A 221 34.16 -21.27 -14.12
N LYS A 222 35.50 -21.23 -14.15
CA LYS A 222 36.25 -20.04 -13.75
C LYS A 222 35.79 -18.81 -14.56
N ALA A 223 35.27 -17.81 -13.86
CA ALA A 223 34.76 -16.57 -14.45
C ALA A 223 35.86 -15.48 -14.49
N SER A 224 36.06 -14.87 -15.66
CA SER A 224 36.92 -13.72 -15.88
C SER A 224 36.05 -12.53 -16.32
N TYR A 225 35.98 -11.50 -15.48
CA TYR A 225 35.12 -10.34 -15.73
C TYR A 225 35.78 -9.37 -16.70
N LEU A 226 34.96 -8.77 -17.55
CA LEU A 226 35.34 -7.85 -18.61
C LEU A 226 34.57 -6.53 -18.48
N THR A 227 35.15 -5.45 -18.99
CA THR A 227 34.43 -4.21 -19.33
C THR A 227 33.67 -4.39 -20.65
N TYR A 228 32.76 -3.46 -21.01
CA TYR A 228 31.97 -3.57 -22.25
C TYR A 228 32.80 -3.59 -23.54
N ASP A 229 34.03 -3.07 -23.52
CA ASP A 229 34.98 -3.13 -24.63
C ASP A 229 35.86 -4.40 -24.61
N GLY A 230 35.56 -5.36 -23.73
CA GLY A 230 36.20 -6.66 -23.65
C GLY A 230 37.58 -6.70 -23.01
N LYS A 231 37.97 -5.62 -22.32
CA LYS A 231 39.20 -5.62 -21.52
C LYS A 231 38.95 -6.24 -20.14
N PRO A 232 39.98 -6.74 -19.45
CA PRO A 232 39.85 -7.22 -18.08
C PRO A 232 39.19 -6.18 -17.17
N GLY A 233 38.19 -6.62 -16.42
CA GLY A 233 37.40 -5.78 -15.52
C GLY A 233 37.13 -6.47 -14.18
N LYS A 234 36.21 -5.89 -13.42
CA LYS A 234 35.70 -6.44 -12.15
C LYS A 234 34.18 -6.59 -12.24
N PRO A 235 33.57 -7.51 -11.48
CA PRO A 235 32.13 -7.56 -11.37
C PRO A 235 31.59 -6.24 -10.77
N VAL A 236 30.34 -5.91 -11.09
CA VAL A 236 29.65 -4.73 -10.57
C VAL A 236 29.32 -4.96 -9.10
N ASP A 237 29.84 -4.10 -8.23
CA ASP A 237 29.59 -4.16 -6.79
C ASP A 237 28.11 -3.87 -6.44
N GLY A 238 27.54 -4.71 -5.57
CA GLY A 238 26.26 -4.48 -4.90
C GLY A 238 25.22 -5.58 -5.12
N ALA A 239 24.76 -6.16 -4.01
CA ALA A 239 23.48 -6.86 -3.93
C ALA A 239 22.32 -5.93 -4.37
N VAL A 240 21.30 -6.53 -4.97
CA VAL A 240 19.95 -6.04 -5.35
C VAL A 240 19.68 -4.54 -5.12
N MET A 241 19.49 -3.76 -6.20
CA MET A 241 18.58 -2.60 -6.22
C MET A 241 18.26 -2.18 -7.67
N LEU A 242 16.97 -2.02 -7.98
CA LEU A 242 16.48 -1.20 -9.11
C LEU A 242 16.38 0.26 -8.65
N ALA A 243 16.50 1.16 -9.62
CA ALA A 243 16.61 2.61 -9.48
C ALA A 243 15.59 3.25 -8.49
N GLY A 244 16.14 4.06 -7.59
CA GLY A 244 15.44 4.85 -6.58
C GLY A 244 16.33 4.93 -5.35
N GLY A 245 16.76 6.13 -4.95
CA GLY A 245 17.63 6.31 -3.79
C GLY A 245 17.03 5.68 -2.52
N GLY A 246 17.68 4.64 -2.02
CA GLY A 246 17.36 3.93 -0.79
C GLY A 246 18.41 2.85 -0.59
N GLY A 247 18.99 2.74 0.61
CA GLY A 247 19.91 1.66 0.93
C GLY A 247 19.21 0.30 0.76
N GLY A 248 19.98 -0.79 0.65
CA GLY A 248 19.45 -2.14 0.56
C GLY A 248 18.31 -2.34 1.56
N SER A 249 17.10 -2.72 1.10
CA SER A 249 16.02 -3.07 2.02
C SER A 249 16.51 -4.22 2.89
N PRO A 250 16.51 -4.07 4.23
CA PRO A 250 16.72 -5.21 5.11
C PRO A 250 15.77 -6.31 4.69
N GLN A 251 16.30 -7.52 4.53
CA GLN A 251 15.41 -8.68 4.44
C GLN A 251 14.60 -8.72 5.74
N PRO A 252 13.26 -8.87 5.67
CA PRO A 252 12.49 -9.11 6.88
C PRO A 252 13.11 -10.30 7.62
N PRO A 253 13.07 -10.32 8.96
CA PRO A 253 13.58 -11.45 9.73
C PRO A 253 13.06 -12.76 9.15
N ALA A 254 13.95 -13.73 8.96
CA ALA A 254 13.56 -15.03 8.44
C ALA A 254 12.38 -15.58 9.25
N ASP A 255 11.38 -16.11 8.55
CA ASP A 255 10.21 -16.69 9.18
C ASP A 255 10.71 -17.77 10.16
N PRO A 256 10.38 -17.67 11.46
CA PRO A 256 10.97 -18.55 12.45
C PRO A 256 10.65 -20.03 12.21
N ASP A 257 11.58 -20.92 12.57
CA ASP A 257 11.35 -22.37 12.53
C ASP A 257 10.10 -22.76 13.32
N LEU A 258 9.21 -23.53 12.69
CA LEU A 258 7.99 -24.01 13.32
C LEU A 258 8.29 -25.29 14.12
N ALA A 259 7.89 -25.29 15.39
CA ALA A 259 7.87 -26.48 16.22
C ALA A 259 6.87 -27.50 15.67
N GLU A 260 7.19 -28.78 15.82
CA GLU A 260 6.26 -29.86 15.50
C GLU A 260 5.09 -29.85 16.48
N VAL A 261 3.88 -29.76 15.94
CA VAL A 261 2.64 -29.86 16.71
C VAL A 261 2.24 -31.34 16.78
N PRO A 262 2.12 -31.95 17.96
CA PRO A 262 1.74 -33.36 18.09
C PRO A 262 0.44 -33.67 17.37
N ALA A 263 0.41 -34.80 16.66
CA ALA A 263 -0.80 -35.27 15.99
C ALA A 263 -1.96 -35.41 17.00
N GLY A 264 -3.11 -34.81 16.67
CA GLY A 264 -4.29 -34.84 17.55
C GLY A 264 -4.22 -33.93 18.77
N TYR A 265 -3.26 -33.00 18.86
CA TYR A 265 -3.25 -31.96 19.90
C TYR A 265 -4.55 -31.14 19.87
N ARG A 266 -5.20 -30.97 21.03
CA ARG A 266 -6.44 -30.22 21.20
C ARG A 266 -6.32 -29.25 22.38
N ASP A 267 -7.01 -28.13 22.29
CA ASP A 267 -7.09 -27.15 23.38
C ASP A 267 -8.00 -27.69 24.51
N PRO A 268 -7.77 -27.26 25.76
CA PRO A 268 -8.71 -27.51 26.84
C PRO A 268 -10.11 -26.97 26.50
N ALA A 269 -11.13 -27.81 26.72
CA ALA A 269 -12.54 -27.49 26.50
C ALA A 269 -13.33 -27.63 27.83
N PRO A 270 -14.30 -26.73 28.11
CA PRO A 270 -14.64 -25.53 27.34
C PRO A 270 -13.51 -24.50 27.37
N PHE A 271 -13.44 -23.65 26.34
CA PHE A 271 -12.50 -22.53 26.33
C PHE A 271 -12.79 -21.57 27.48
N ALA A 272 -11.73 -21.06 28.11
CA ALA A 272 -11.82 -20.02 29.11
C ALA A 272 -10.53 -19.19 29.11
N LEU A 273 -10.63 -17.87 29.27
CA LEU A 273 -9.47 -17.02 29.53
C LEU A 273 -8.94 -17.31 30.95
N GLN A 274 -7.63 -17.23 31.10
CA GLN A 274 -6.88 -17.53 32.31
C GLN A 274 -6.09 -16.31 32.78
N LYS A 275 -5.70 -16.33 34.05
CA LYS A 275 -4.90 -15.27 34.64
C LYS A 275 -3.58 -15.09 33.91
N GLY A 276 -3.27 -13.86 33.50
CA GLY A 276 -2.05 -13.48 32.79
C GLY A 276 -2.06 -13.84 31.31
N ASP A 277 -3.21 -14.19 30.73
CA ASP A 277 -3.30 -14.45 29.30
C ASP A 277 -2.94 -13.22 28.47
N VAL A 278 -2.20 -13.47 27.39
CA VAL A 278 -1.99 -12.50 26.32
C VAL A 278 -2.73 -12.99 25.09
N VAL A 279 -3.73 -12.24 24.66
CA VAL A 279 -4.60 -12.52 23.52
C VAL A 279 -4.09 -11.75 22.30
N ALA A 280 -3.59 -12.46 21.29
CA ALA A 280 -3.36 -11.88 19.97
C ALA A 280 -4.61 -12.05 19.09
N ILE A 281 -5.06 -10.98 18.46
CA ILE A 281 -6.22 -10.99 17.55
C ILE A 281 -5.69 -10.86 16.12
N LEU A 282 -6.04 -11.81 15.26
CA LEU A 282 -5.66 -11.82 13.86
C LEU A 282 -6.92 -11.93 13.01
N GLY A 283 -6.92 -11.23 11.89
CA GLY A 283 -8.06 -11.24 11.00
C GLY A 283 -8.12 -10.03 10.09
N ASN A 284 -9.25 -9.94 9.41
CA ASN A 284 -9.52 -8.99 8.34
C ASN A 284 -10.12 -7.66 8.87
N GLY A 285 -10.91 -6.94 8.06
CA GLY A 285 -11.45 -5.63 8.43
C GLY A 285 -12.39 -5.65 9.65
N LEU A 286 -13.01 -6.78 10.00
CA LEU A 286 -13.88 -6.84 11.19
C LEU A 286 -13.12 -6.54 12.49
N PRO A 287 -12.16 -7.38 12.94
CA PRO A 287 -11.40 -7.08 14.16
C PRO A 287 -10.53 -5.83 14.04
N ASP A 288 -10.05 -5.49 12.84
CA ASP A 288 -9.28 -4.26 12.59
C ASP A 288 -10.12 -3.02 12.96
N ARG A 289 -11.41 -2.99 12.59
CA ARG A 289 -12.32 -1.90 12.95
C ARG A 289 -12.74 -1.93 14.42
N MET A 290 -12.87 -3.12 15.02
CA MET A 290 -13.31 -3.24 16.43
C MET A 290 -12.40 -2.57 17.45
N GLN A 291 -11.11 -2.43 17.16
CA GLN A 291 -10.19 -1.76 18.08
C GLN A 291 -10.45 -0.26 18.20
N HIS A 292 -11.04 0.37 17.18
CA HIS A 292 -11.33 1.80 17.17
C HIS A 292 -12.58 2.14 18.00
N ASP A 293 -13.49 1.19 18.21
CA ASP A 293 -14.66 1.35 19.09
C ASP A 293 -14.41 0.82 20.51
N GLY A 294 -13.53 -0.19 20.66
CA GLY A 294 -13.05 -0.71 21.95
C GLY A 294 -14.02 -1.62 22.71
N TRP A 295 -15.22 -1.88 22.18
CA TRP A 295 -16.29 -2.56 22.92
C TRP A 295 -15.99 -4.01 23.29
N MET A 296 -15.41 -4.81 22.39
CA MET A 296 -15.12 -6.23 22.65
C MET A 296 -14.23 -6.41 23.88
N GLU A 297 -13.11 -5.69 23.94
CA GLU A 297 -12.19 -5.77 25.07
C GLU A 297 -12.81 -5.17 26.33
N THR A 298 -13.54 -4.05 26.22
CA THR A 298 -14.22 -3.43 27.36
C THR A 298 -15.16 -4.41 28.07
N LEU A 299 -16.00 -5.11 27.31
CA LEU A 299 -16.94 -6.09 27.87
C LEU A 299 -16.21 -7.30 28.46
N LEU A 300 -15.17 -7.81 27.79
CA LEU A 300 -14.36 -8.90 28.33
C LEU A 300 -13.66 -8.47 29.64
N GLN A 301 -12.97 -7.33 29.66
CA GLN A 301 -12.27 -6.82 30.85
C GLN A 301 -13.22 -6.60 32.02
N SER A 302 -14.45 -6.11 31.77
CA SER A 302 -15.48 -5.96 32.81
C SER A 302 -15.83 -7.28 33.54
N GLN A 303 -15.58 -8.42 32.89
CA GLN A 303 -15.86 -9.76 33.43
C GLN A 303 -14.59 -10.51 33.88
N LEU A 304 -13.40 -9.97 33.58
CA LEU A 304 -12.09 -10.60 33.82
C LEU A 304 -11.31 -9.90 34.94
N VAL A 305 -12.04 -9.33 35.91
CA VAL A 305 -11.44 -8.69 37.09
C VAL A 305 -10.45 -9.64 37.77
N ASP A 306 -9.27 -9.14 38.14
CA ASP A 306 -8.13 -9.87 38.73
C ASP A 306 -7.48 -10.95 37.85
N GLN A 307 -7.90 -11.12 36.59
CA GLN A 307 -7.27 -12.02 35.63
C GLN A 307 -6.07 -11.39 34.92
N GLN A 308 -5.97 -10.05 34.83
CA GLN A 308 -4.85 -9.36 34.17
C GLN A 308 -4.61 -9.87 32.72
N VAL A 309 -5.69 -9.99 31.94
CA VAL A 309 -5.61 -10.41 30.53
C VAL A 309 -5.22 -9.20 29.68
N ALA A 310 -4.25 -9.36 28.79
CA ALA A 310 -3.80 -8.33 27.85
C ALA A 310 -4.24 -8.66 26.42
N PHE A 311 -4.66 -7.66 25.64
CA PHE A 311 -5.11 -7.84 24.26
C PHE A 311 -4.22 -7.06 23.28
N ARG A 312 -3.90 -7.71 22.16
CA ARG A 312 -3.03 -7.20 21.09
C ARG A 312 -3.66 -7.46 19.74
N ASN A 313 -4.21 -6.41 19.12
CA ASN A 313 -4.82 -6.51 17.81
C ASN A 313 -3.76 -6.43 16.70
N MET A 314 -3.65 -7.50 15.92
CA MET A 314 -2.69 -7.66 14.82
C MET A 314 -3.42 -7.86 13.48
N SER A 315 -4.63 -7.34 13.38
CA SER A 315 -5.48 -7.42 12.19
C SER A 315 -5.22 -6.27 11.24
N THR A 316 -5.43 -6.52 9.95
CA THR A 316 -5.51 -5.47 8.94
C THR A 316 -6.60 -5.80 7.92
N SER A 317 -7.29 -4.77 7.42
CA SER A 317 -8.28 -4.91 6.35
C SER A 317 -7.75 -5.76 5.18
N GLY A 318 -8.57 -6.70 4.73
CA GLY A 318 -8.30 -7.60 3.62
C GLY A 318 -7.37 -8.78 3.96
N ASP A 319 -6.94 -8.95 5.21
CA ASP A 319 -6.16 -10.12 5.63
C ASP A 319 -6.91 -11.43 5.41
N ARG A 320 -6.13 -12.49 5.17
CA ARG A 320 -6.59 -13.87 4.98
C ARG A 320 -5.77 -14.83 5.85
N PRO A 321 -6.24 -16.05 6.19
CA PRO A 321 -5.49 -16.98 7.03
C PRO A 321 -4.07 -17.28 6.54
N ASN A 322 -3.87 -17.21 5.22
CA ASN A 322 -2.64 -17.55 4.53
C ASN A 322 -1.95 -16.38 3.79
N ASN A 323 -2.46 -15.15 3.90
CA ASN A 323 -1.94 -14.00 3.18
C ASN A 323 -2.11 -12.71 3.98
N TYR A 324 -0.99 -12.06 4.30
CA TYR A 324 -0.91 -10.81 5.05
C TYR A 324 -0.11 -9.80 4.23
N PRO A 325 -0.75 -9.07 3.29
CA PRO A 325 -0.08 -8.07 2.48
C PRO A 325 0.50 -6.98 3.39
N ARG A 326 1.82 -6.85 3.40
CA ARG A 326 2.56 -5.88 4.23
C ARG A 326 3.70 -5.30 3.41
N SER A 327 4.16 -4.14 3.83
CA SER A 327 5.31 -3.48 3.21
C SER A 327 6.62 -4.18 3.53
N SER A 328 7.59 -3.99 2.62
CA SER A 328 8.86 -4.70 2.67
C SER A 328 9.60 -4.43 3.98
N GLY A 329 10.19 -5.48 4.57
CA GLY A 329 10.96 -5.41 5.81
C GLY A 329 10.15 -5.62 7.09
N GLN A 330 8.81 -5.51 7.04
CA GLN A 330 7.98 -5.75 8.22
C GLN A 330 8.12 -7.21 8.68
N MET A 331 8.06 -7.42 10.01
CA MET A 331 8.11 -8.77 10.57
C MET A 331 7.01 -9.65 9.96
N SER A 332 7.36 -10.90 9.66
CA SER A 332 6.35 -11.90 9.31
C SER A 332 5.35 -12.09 10.45
N MET A 333 4.15 -12.59 10.14
CA MET A 333 3.14 -12.82 11.17
C MET A 333 3.64 -13.79 12.27
N THR A 334 4.39 -14.83 11.89
CA THR A 334 4.98 -15.79 12.81
C THR A 334 6.01 -15.13 13.74
N ALA A 335 6.86 -14.25 13.21
CA ALA A 335 7.82 -13.48 13.99
C ALA A 335 7.12 -12.50 14.94
N TYR A 336 6.05 -11.85 14.48
CA TYR A 336 5.27 -10.93 15.29
C TYR A 336 4.52 -11.65 16.42
N LEU A 337 4.00 -12.86 16.18
CA LEU A 337 3.46 -13.72 17.24
C LEU A 337 4.54 -13.99 18.31
N ARG A 338 5.78 -14.28 17.94
CA ARG A 338 6.89 -14.46 18.92
C ARG A 338 7.28 -13.19 19.65
N HIS A 339 7.08 -12.02 19.04
CA HIS A 339 7.23 -10.72 19.70
C HIS A 339 6.17 -10.55 20.79
N VAL A 340 4.90 -10.77 20.44
CA VAL A 340 3.75 -10.61 21.36
C VAL A 340 3.68 -11.69 22.43
N LYS A 341 4.16 -12.91 22.12
CA LYS A 341 4.13 -14.09 23.00
C LYS A 341 2.71 -14.45 23.49
N PRO A 342 1.69 -14.47 22.61
CA PRO A 342 0.34 -14.79 23.04
C PRO A 342 0.24 -16.22 23.60
N THR A 343 -0.59 -16.37 24.63
CA THR A 343 -1.07 -17.65 25.15
C THR A 343 -2.42 -18.02 24.54
N VAL A 344 -3.12 -17.04 23.96
CA VAL A 344 -4.40 -17.20 23.25
C VAL A 344 -4.34 -16.45 21.92
N VAL A 345 -4.88 -17.05 20.86
CA VAL A 345 -5.02 -16.42 19.56
C VAL A 345 -6.47 -16.45 19.10
N PHE A 346 -7.01 -15.29 18.75
CA PHE A 346 -8.32 -15.15 18.10
C PHE A 346 -8.13 -14.99 16.60
N GLY A 347 -8.82 -15.80 15.80
CA GLY A 347 -8.79 -15.75 14.33
C GLY A 347 -10.15 -15.37 13.74
N PHE A 348 -10.22 -14.21 13.07
CA PHE A 348 -11.42 -13.69 12.40
C PHE A 348 -11.20 -13.65 10.88
N PHE A 349 -11.70 -14.68 10.19
CA PHE A 349 -11.55 -14.82 8.73
C PHE A 349 -12.87 -15.28 8.11
N GLY A 350 -12.93 -15.33 6.78
CA GLY A 350 -14.05 -15.88 6.02
C GLY A 350 -14.79 -14.84 5.18
N TYR A 351 -14.71 -13.54 5.50
CA TYR A 351 -15.32 -12.49 4.68
C TYR A 351 -14.68 -12.41 3.29
N ASN A 352 -13.37 -12.15 3.23
CA ASN A 352 -12.63 -12.00 1.97
C ASN A 352 -12.63 -13.28 1.15
N GLU A 353 -12.50 -14.43 1.82
CA GLU A 353 -12.45 -15.73 1.19
C GLU A 353 -13.81 -16.14 0.65
N SER A 354 -14.92 -15.63 1.19
CA SER A 354 -16.28 -15.97 0.74
C SER A 354 -16.51 -15.65 -0.75
N PHE A 355 -15.79 -14.68 -1.30
CA PHE A 355 -15.85 -14.31 -2.71
C PHE A 355 -15.20 -15.34 -3.64
N ASP A 356 -14.35 -16.23 -3.12
CA ASP A 356 -13.73 -17.31 -3.89
C ASP A 356 -14.70 -18.49 -4.13
N ALA A 357 -15.82 -18.55 -3.40
CA ALA A 357 -16.85 -19.60 -3.47
C ALA A 357 -16.31 -21.04 -3.29
N LYS A 358 -15.30 -21.20 -2.42
CA LYS A 358 -14.55 -22.45 -2.15
C LYS A 358 -14.41 -22.70 -0.64
N PRO A 359 -15.50 -23.02 0.08
CA PRO A 359 -15.46 -23.21 1.53
C PRO A 359 -14.53 -24.36 1.99
N ASP A 360 -14.37 -25.41 1.18
CA ASP A 360 -13.45 -26.51 1.50
C ASP A 360 -11.97 -26.07 1.45
N GLU A 361 -11.59 -25.24 0.48
CA GLU A 361 -10.23 -24.66 0.42
C GLU A 361 -9.99 -23.73 1.61
N PHE A 362 -11.00 -22.93 1.99
CA PHE A 362 -10.95 -22.07 3.16
C PHE A 362 -10.79 -22.86 4.47
N LYS A 363 -11.53 -23.97 4.64
CA LYS A 363 -11.33 -24.89 5.77
C LYS A 363 -9.87 -25.33 5.87
N GLN A 364 -9.26 -25.74 4.76
CA GLN A 364 -7.84 -26.14 4.74
C GLN A 364 -6.89 -24.99 5.09
N GLN A 365 -7.18 -23.77 4.66
CA GLN A 365 -6.41 -22.59 5.04
C GLN A 365 -6.48 -22.31 6.55
N LEU A 366 -7.65 -22.50 7.19
CA LEU A 366 -7.80 -22.37 8.63
C LEU A 366 -7.04 -23.46 9.41
N LEU A 367 -7.04 -24.70 8.92
CA LEU A 367 -6.26 -25.79 9.52
C LEU A 367 -4.75 -25.48 9.47
N GLU A 368 -4.26 -24.98 8.33
CA GLU A 368 -2.86 -24.56 8.19
C GLU A 368 -2.56 -23.32 9.07
N PHE A 369 -3.48 -22.37 9.18
CA PHE A 369 -3.36 -21.24 10.11
C PHE A 369 -3.20 -21.71 11.56
N VAL A 370 -4.04 -22.64 12.03
CA VAL A 370 -3.94 -23.22 13.38
C VAL A 370 -2.60 -23.92 13.57
N LYS A 371 -2.21 -24.75 12.61
CA LYS A 371 -0.93 -25.48 12.64
C LYS A 371 0.26 -24.54 12.70
N ARG A 372 0.31 -23.52 11.85
CA ARG A 372 1.40 -22.52 11.84
C ARG A 372 1.42 -21.69 13.12
N THR A 373 0.26 -21.28 13.63
CA THR A 373 0.14 -20.52 14.88
C THR A 373 0.65 -21.32 16.08
N ARG A 374 0.28 -22.60 16.18
CA ARG A 374 0.83 -23.50 17.22
C ARG A 374 2.31 -23.76 17.00
N GLY A 375 2.72 -24.07 15.77
CA GLY A 375 4.12 -24.31 15.41
C GLY A 375 5.02 -23.11 15.68
N ALA A 376 4.50 -21.88 15.56
CA ALA A 376 5.23 -20.67 15.94
C ALA A 376 5.74 -20.73 17.38
N LYS A 377 5.01 -21.46 18.24
CA LYS A 377 5.23 -21.64 19.68
C LYS A 377 5.57 -20.30 20.33
N PRO A 378 4.64 -19.33 20.30
CA PRO A 378 4.97 -17.91 20.41
C PRO A 378 5.65 -17.51 21.73
N ASN A 379 5.27 -18.14 22.84
CA ASN A 379 5.87 -17.90 24.15
C ASN A 379 7.15 -18.76 24.40
N GLY A 380 7.56 -19.57 23.41
CA GLY A 380 8.68 -20.50 23.47
C GLY A 380 8.43 -21.78 24.28
N LYS A 381 7.29 -21.92 24.96
CA LYS A 381 7.02 -22.98 25.95
C LYS A 381 5.82 -23.84 25.61
N ASP A 382 4.68 -23.21 25.35
CA ASP A 382 3.37 -23.84 25.19
C ASP A 382 2.78 -23.52 23.82
N PHE A 383 1.84 -24.35 23.37
CA PHE A 383 1.03 -24.01 22.21
C PHE A 383 -0.11 -23.08 22.65
N PRO A 384 -0.35 -21.97 21.92
CA PRO A 384 -1.43 -21.07 22.25
C PRO A 384 -2.77 -21.77 22.05
N ARG A 385 -3.73 -21.44 22.90
CA ARG A 385 -5.14 -21.81 22.69
C ARG A 385 -5.71 -20.92 21.60
N ILE A 386 -6.56 -21.47 20.74
CA ILE A 386 -7.08 -20.76 19.58
C ILE A 386 -8.60 -20.71 19.64
N VAL A 387 -9.16 -19.57 19.28
CA VAL A 387 -10.60 -19.41 19.02
C VAL A 387 -10.77 -18.93 17.59
N LEU A 388 -11.52 -19.68 16.79
CA LEU A 388 -11.91 -19.26 15.44
C LEU A 388 -13.31 -18.64 15.49
N PHE A 389 -13.44 -17.45 14.93
CA PHE A 389 -14.69 -16.72 14.81
C PHE A 389 -15.18 -16.81 13.37
N SER A 390 -16.47 -17.11 13.18
CA SER A 390 -17.09 -17.00 11.85
C SER A 390 -17.19 -15.54 11.42
N PRO A 391 -17.31 -15.25 10.10
CA PRO A 391 -17.63 -13.90 9.66
C PRO A 391 -19.04 -13.48 10.15
N ILE A 392 -19.30 -12.18 10.24
CA ILE A 392 -20.66 -11.67 10.46
C ILE A 392 -21.52 -11.85 9.20
N ALA A 393 -22.84 -11.73 9.36
CA ALA A 393 -23.74 -11.60 8.24
C ALA A 393 -23.55 -10.26 7.51
N HIS A 394 -24.00 -10.22 6.26
CA HIS A 394 -24.17 -9.00 5.49
C HIS A 394 -25.55 -8.42 5.77
N GLU A 395 -25.61 -7.20 6.29
CA GLU A 395 -26.85 -6.49 6.61
C GLU A 395 -27.51 -5.91 5.35
N ASP A 396 -28.82 -6.08 5.21
CA ASP A 396 -29.61 -5.28 4.27
C ASP A 396 -29.90 -3.91 4.89
N THR A 397 -29.02 -2.94 4.60
CA THR A 397 -29.16 -1.57 5.13
C THR A 397 -30.35 -0.81 4.54
N ARG A 398 -31.03 -1.37 3.53
CA ARG A 398 -32.06 -0.72 2.69
C ARG A 398 -31.55 0.51 1.91
N ASN A 399 -30.24 0.75 1.90
CA ASN A 399 -29.63 1.79 1.07
C ASN A 399 -29.44 1.24 -0.36
N PRO A 400 -30.08 1.84 -1.39
CA PRO A 400 -30.01 1.34 -2.76
C PRO A 400 -28.62 1.50 -3.40
N ASN A 401 -27.71 2.24 -2.75
CA ASN A 401 -26.34 2.43 -3.23
C ASN A 401 -25.37 1.34 -2.76
N VAL A 402 -25.82 0.35 -1.98
CA VAL A 402 -24.99 -0.80 -1.51
C VAL A 402 -25.78 -2.10 -1.69
N PRO A 403 -25.12 -3.26 -1.78
CA PRO A 403 -25.82 -4.54 -1.94
C PRO A 403 -26.64 -4.91 -0.69
N ASN A 404 -27.73 -5.66 -0.90
CA ASN A 404 -28.63 -6.12 0.17
C ASN A 404 -28.15 -7.38 0.91
N GLY A 405 -26.95 -7.87 0.60
CA GLY A 405 -26.37 -9.04 1.25
C GLY A 405 -26.98 -10.42 0.93
N ARG A 406 -28.12 -10.55 0.22
CA ARG A 406 -28.82 -11.85 0.06
C ARG A 406 -27.94 -12.96 -0.51
N ALA A 407 -27.28 -12.69 -1.63
CA ALA A 407 -26.38 -13.66 -2.27
C ALA A 407 -25.11 -13.90 -1.44
N HIS A 408 -24.64 -12.87 -0.74
CA HIS A 408 -23.45 -12.93 0.09
C HIS A 408 -23.69 -13.76 1.34
N ASN A 409 -24.83 -13.58 2.03
CA ASN A 409 -25.22 -14.34 3.21
C ASN A 409 -25.30 -15.85 2.97
N SER A 410 -25.73 -16.28 1.77
CA SER A 410 -25.68 -17.69 1.38
C SER A 410 -24.23 -18.24 1.40
N ARG A 411 -23.27 -17.45 0.93
CA ARG A 411 -21.85 -17.80 0.98
C ARG A 411 -21.28 -17.71 2.40
N LEU A 412 -21.57 -16.64 3.14
CA LEU A 412 -21.09 -16.45 4.51
C LEU A 412 -21.58 -17.58 5.44
N ALA A 413 -22.79 -18.10 5.22
CA ALA A 413 -23.28 -19.28 5.94
C ALA A 413 -22.42 -20.53 5.67
N SER A 414 -22.00 -20.79 4.43
CA SER A 414 -21.14 -21.94 4.11
C SER A 414 -19.72 -21.77 4.65
N TYR A 415 -19.19 -20.54 4.69
CA TYR A 415 -17.89 -20.24 5.30
C TYR A 415 -17.94 -20.29 6.83
N THR A 416 -19.09 -19.96 7.43
CA THR A 416 -19.36 -20.20 8.87
C THR A 416 -19.30 -21.69 9.20
N ALA A 417 -19.97 -22.53 8.40
CA ALA A 417 -19.91 -23.98 8.56
C ALA A 417 -18.48 -24.54 8.36
N ALA A 418 -17.74 -24.01 7.37
CA ALA A 418 -16.35 -24.39 7.15
C ALA A 418 -15.44 -24.00 8.33
N THR A 419 -15.68 -22.84 8.95
CA THR A 419 -14.95 -22.38 10.15
C THR A 419 -15.23 -23.30 11.33
N ALA A 420 -16.49 -23.66 11.57
CA ALA A 420 -16.88 -24.60 12.62
C ALA A 420 -16.22 -25.97 12.40
N ALA A 421 -16.25 -26.50 11.18
CA ALA A 421 -15.63 -27.77 10.84
C ALA A 421 -14.10 -27.74 10.98
N ALA A 422 -13.44 -26.63 10.62
CA ALA A 422 -12.01 -26.45 10.85
C ALA A 422 -11.69 -26.44 12.35
N ALA A 423 -12.49 -25.75 13.15
CA ALA A 423 -12.30 -25.66 14.59
C ALA A 423 -12.44 -27.03 15.28
N GLU A 424 -13.48 -27.80 14.91
CA GLU A 424 -13.70 -29.16 15.42
C GLU A 424 -12.54 -30.11 15.06
N GLU A 425 -12.10 -30.07 13.81
CA GLU A 425 -11.01 -30.91 13.31
C GLU A 425 -9.67 -30.56 13.95
N ALA A 426 -9.35 -29.26 14.07
CA ALA A 426 -8.13 -28.78 14.72
C ALA A 426 -8.17 -28.86 16.26
N GLY A 427 -9.35 -29.14 16.83
CA GLY A 427 -9.57 -29.17 18.28
C GLY A 427 -9.31 -27.82 18.95
N VAL A 428 -9.88 -26.77 18.39
CA VAL A 428 -9.84 -25.39 18.90
C VAL A 428 -11.27 -24.90 19.13
N ALA A 429 -11.45 -23.81 19.87
CA ALA A 429 -12.79 -23.28 20.12
C ALA A 429 -13.37 -22.57 18.87
N PHE A 430 -14.70 -22.57 18.77
CA PHE A 430 -15.44 -21.88 17.72
C PHE A 430 -16.46 -20.93 18.34
N VAL A 431 -16.54 -19.71 17.80
CA VAL A 431 -17.58 -18.73 18.13
C VAL A 431 -18.31 -18.33 16.84
N ASP A 432 -19.62 -18.50 16.85
CA ASP A 432 -20.48 -18.12 15.73
C ASP A 432 -20.92 -16.66 15.84
N LEU A 433 -20.53 -15.85 14.87
CA LEU A 433 -20.94 -14.46 14.71
C LEU A 433 -21.98 -14.29 13.61
N PHE A 434 -22.04 -15.17 12.61
CA PHE A 434 -22.94 -15.06 11.47
C PHE A 434 -24.41 -15.11 11.89
N HIS A 435 -24.83 -16.17 12.60
CA HIS A 435 -26.24 -16.32 12.95
C HIS A 435 -26.73 -15.27 13.96
N PRO A 436 -25.98 -14.93 15.02
CA PRO A 436 -26.39 -13.85 15.92
C PRO A 436 -26.45 -12.48 15.23
N SER A 437 -25.44 -12.12 14.42
CA SER A 437 -25.47 -10.84 13.70
C SER A 437 -26.61 -10.77 12.68
N LEU A 438 -26.91 -11.87 11.99
CA LEU A 438 -28.08 -11.94 11.11
C LEU A 438 -29.39 -11.65 11.84
N GLU A 439 -29.52 -12.10 13.09
CA GLU A 439 -30.69 -11.81 13.91
C GLU A 439 -30.70 -10.37 14.42
N LEU A 440 -29.56 -9.85 14.87
CA LEU A 440 -29.42 -8.43 15.26
C LEU A 440 -29.85 -7.50 14.12
N PHE A 441 -29.39 -7.77 12.89
CA PHE A 441 -29.72 -6.96 11.71
C PHE A 441 -31.21 -7.02 11.34
N LYS A 442 -31.88 -8.16 11.56
CA LYS A 442 -33.34 -8.25 11.33
C LYS A 442 -34.14 -7.47 12.36
N GLN A 443 -33.68 -7.45 13.60
CA GLN A 443 -34.38 -6.80 14.71
C GLN A 443 -34.14 -5.29 14.77
N SER A 444 -32.99 -4.83 14.25
CA SER A 444 -32.63 -3.43 14.30
C SER A 444 -33.52 -2.56 13.40
N LYS A 445 -33.89 -1.38 13.92
CA LYS A 445 -34.66 -0.38 13.16
C LYS A 445 -33.75 0.50 12.28
N GLN A 446 -32.52 0.72 12.73
CA GLN A 446 -31.49 1.49 12.04
C GLN A 446 -30.35 0.54 11.61
N PRO A 447 -29.71 0.78 10.47
CA PRO A 447 -28.56 -0.02 10.05
C PRO A 447 -27.48 -0.07 11.15
N LEU A 448 -27.00 -1.28 11.45
CA LEU A 448 -25.87 -1.51 12.35
C LEU A 448 -24.54 -1.57 11.60
N THR A 449 -24.57 -1.39 10.28
CA THR A 449 -23.42 -1.27 9.40
C THR A 449 -23.56 -0.02 8.53
N ILE A 450 -22.43 0.57 8.13
CA ILE A 450 -22.40 1.74 7.25
C ILE A 450 -22.64 1.38 5.78
N ASN A 451 -22.38 0.12 5.40
CA ASN A 451 -22.38 -0.32 4.00
C ASN A 451 -22.78 -1.80 3.80
N GLY A 452 -23.38 -2.43 4.83
CA GLY A 452 -23.75 -3.85 4.83
C GLY A 452 -22.73 -4.78 5.47
N ILE A 453 -21.45 -4.40 5.56
CA ILE A 453 -20.36 -5.28 6.03
C ILE A 453 -19.51 -4.67 7.15
N HIS A 454 -19.46 -3.35 7.23
CA HIS A 454 -18.63 -2.61 8.17
C HIS A 454 -19.53 -2.04 9.26
N LEU A 455 -19.36 -2.50 10.51
CA LEU A 455 -20.22 -2.10 11.62
C LEU A 455 -20.13 -0.59 11.91
N THR A 456 -21.24 0.00 12.32
CA THR A 456 -21.26 1.25 13.09
C THR A 456 -20.75 0.99 14.50
N GLU A 457 -20.46 2.03 15.28
CA GLU A 457 -20.08 1.86 16.69
C GLU A 457 -21.15 1.09 17.48
N GLU A 458 -22.43 1.37 17.24
CA GLU A 458 -23.55 0.65 17.86
C GLU A 458 -23.63 -0.82 17.41
N GLY A 459 -23.40 -1.09 16.12
CA GLY A 459 -23.29 -2.47 15.62
C GLY A 459 -22.12 -3.22 16.25
N ASN A 460 -21.00 -2.53 16.45
CA ASN A 460 -19.83 -3.06 17.13
C ASN A 460 -20.13 -3.42 18.58
N ARG A 461 -20.78 -2.50 19.30
CA ARG A 461 -21.22 -2.68 20.69
C ARG A 461 -22.12 -3.91 20.85
N GLN A 462 -23.12 -4.08 19.98
CA GLN A 462 -24.01 -5.24 20.04
C GLN A 462 -23.30 -6.55 19.67
N LEU A 463 -22.41 -6.53 18.67
CA LEU A 463 -21.62 -7.71 18.34
C LEU A 463 -20.63 -8.08 19.46
N ALA A 464 -20.08 -7.10 20.16
CA ALA A 464 -19.21 -7.31 21.31
C ALA A 464 -19.95 -8.03 22.46
N GLU A 465 -21.24 -7.74 22.67
CA GLU A 465 -22.09 -8.48 23.64
C GLU A 465 -22.25 -9.95 23.24
N VAL A 466 -22.44 -10.23 21.95
CA VAL A 466 -22.47 -11.60 21.41
C VAL A 466 -21.15 -12.31 21.66
N ILE A 467 -20.03 -11.68 21.29
CA ILE A 467 -18.68 -12.25 21.46
C ILE A 467 -18.38 -12.54 22.94
N ALA A 468 -18.58 -11.56 23.81
CA ALA A 468 -18.32 -11.70 25.24
C ALA A 468 -19.22 -12.79 25.86
N SER A 469 -20.50 -12.83 25.47
CA SER A 469 -21.43 -13.84 25.97
C SER A 469 -21.05 -15.26 25.55
N ALA A 470 -20.64 -15.43 24.29
CA ALA A 470 -20.22 -16.70 23.73
C ALA A 470 -18.92 -17.21 24.38
N LEU A 471 -17.92 -16.33 24.54
CA LEU A 471 -16.63 -16.68 25.14
C LEU A 471 -16.74 -17.01 26.65
N LEU A 472 -17.64 -16.34 27.37
CA LEU A 472 -17.79 -16.49 28.82
C LEU A 472 -18.91 -17.46 29.23
N GLY A 473 -19.69 -17.96 28.27
CA GLY A 473 -20.77 -18.91 28.51
C GLY A 473 -21.94 -18.36 29.35
N LYS A 474 -22.10 -17.03 29.41
CA LYS A 474 -23.16 -16.34 30.16
C LYS A 474 -23.53 -15.04 29.44
N PRO A 475 -24.77 -14.52 29.58
CA PRO A 475 -25.12 -13.21 29.03
C PRO A 475 -24.23 -12.08 29.56
N VAL A 476 -23.71 -11.25 28.66
CA VAL A 476 -22.94 -10.04 28.94
C VAL A 476 -23.57 -8.89 28.17
N THR A 477 -23.81 -7.77 28.85
CA THR A 477 -24.43 -6.57 28.27
C THR A 477 -23.62 -5.34 28.63
N THR A 478 -23.66 -4.33 27.79
CA THR A 478 -23.03 -3.04 28.06
C THR A 478 -23.84 -2.23 29.08
N SER A 479 -23.20 -1.21 29.64
CA SER A 479 -23.90 -0.15 30.37
C SER A 479 -23.12 1.16 30.27
N ALA A 480 -23.78 2.29 30.50
CA ALA A 480 -23.13 3.60 30.52
C ALA A 480 -21.97 3.69 31.53
N SER A 481 -22.01 2.87 32.60
CA SER A 481 -20.93 2.82 33.60
C SER A 481 -19.60 2.26 33.07
N LEU A 482 -19.62 1.59 31.90
CA LEU A 482 -18.40 1.04 31.28
C LEU A 482 -17.64 2.06 30.43
N GLU A 483 -18.18 3.25 30.19
CA GLU A 483 -17.53 4.25 29.34
C GLU A 483 -16.12 4.64 29.82
N PRO A 484 -15.86 4.87 31.12
CA PRO A 484 -14.49 5.13 31.59
C PRO A 484 -13.50 3.98 31.35
N LEU A 485 -13.99 2.72 31.43
CA LEU A 485 -13.18 1.55 31.07
C LEU A 485 -12.91 1.53 29.57
N ARG A 486 -13.91 1.82 28.74
CA ARG A 486 -13.76 1.90 27.29
C ARG A 486 -12.74 2.95 26.88
N GLN A 487 -12.76 4.14 27.48
CA GLN A 487 -11.76 5.18 27.22
C GLN A 487 -10.33 4.71 27.54
N SER A 488 -10.15 3.94 28.62
CA SER A 488 -8.85 3.34 28.95
C SER A 488 -8.42 2.27 27.93
N VAL A 489 -9.37 1.49 27.41
CA VAL A 489 -9.14 0.52 26.32
C VAL A 489 -8.77 1.23 25.02
N LEU A 490 -9.44 2.32 24.67
CA LEU A 490 -9.17 3.12 23.47
C LEU A 490 -7.78 3.76 23.53
N ASP A 491 -7.37 4.31 24.67
CA ASP A 491 -6.01 4.83 24.87
C ASP A 491 -4.96 3.74 24.66
N LYS A 492 -5.16 2.56 25.28
CA LYS A 492 -4.29 1.40 25.08
C LYS A 492 -4.25 0.96 23.62
N ASN A 493 -5.40 0.92 22.94
CA ASN A 493 -5.51 0.54 21.54
C ASN A 493 -4.78 1.53 20.63
N LEU A 494 -4.85 2.83 20.89
CA LEU A 494 -4.13 3.85 20.12
C LEU A 494 -2.61 3.61 20.14
N HIS A 495 -2.05 3.32 21.32
CA HIS A 495 -0.63 3.05 21.49
C HIS A 495 -0.22 1.74 20.79
N TRP A 496 -1.01 0.67 20.98
CA TRP A 496 -0.74 -0.60 20.34
C TRP A 496 -0.90 -0.55 18.81
N TRP A 497 -1.89 0.18 18.33
CA TRP A 497 -2.13 0.34 16.90
C TRP A 497 -0.97 1.10 16.25
N ASN A 498 -0.49 2.19 16.85
CA ASN A 498 0.73 2.88 16.39
C ASN A 498 1.99 2.00 16.46
N ARG A 499 2.01 0.98 17.33
CA ARG A 499 3.08 -0.02 17.39
C ARG A 499 3.00 -1.07 16.29
N TYR A 500 1.78 -1.52 15.96
CA TYR A 500 1.54 -2.57 14.98
C TYR A 500 1.53 -2.02 13.54
N ARG A 501 0.90 -0.85 13.36
CA ARG A 501 0.76 -0.05 12.14
C ARG A 501 1.65 1.19 12.23
N ALA A 502 2.94 0.98 12.46
CA ALA A 502 3.83 2.13 12.65
C ALA A 502 3.90 2.97 11.37
N SER A 503 3.58 4.26 11.50
CA SER A 503 3.78 5.25 10.47
C SER A 503 5.25 5.31 10.07
N ASP A 504 5.50 5.44 8.78
CA ASP A 504 6.84 5.49 8.18
C ASP A 504 7.61 4.16 8.24
N GLY A 505 6.91 3.02 8.18
CA GLY A 505 7.51 1.67 8.24
C GLY A 505 8.71 1.40 7.32
N ASN A 506 8.81 2.08 6.18
CA ASN A 506 9.94 2.00 5.25
C ASN A 506 11.25 2.54 5.84
N ASP A 507 11.15 3.55 6.72
CA ASP A 507 12.24 4.13 7.49
C ASP A 507 12.53 3.33 8.78
N ILE A 508 11.57 2.53 9.25
CA ILE A 508 11.74 1.66 10.42
C ILE A 508 12.39 0.32 10.04
N TRP A 509 11.90 -0.32 8.98
CA TRP A 509 12.32 -1.67 8.57
C TRP A 509 12.46 -1.86 7.05
N GLY A 510 11.95 -0.95 6.22
CA GLY A 510 12.07 -1.04 4.76
C GLY A 510 13.38 -0.51 4.19
N GLY A 511 13.37 -0.15 2.90
CA GLY A 511 14.55 0.31 2.15
C GLY A 511 15.25 1.52 2.77
N ARG A 512 14.49 2.42 3.39
CA ARG A 512 15.04 3.66 3.95
C ARG A 512 15.61 3.49 5.35
N SER A 513 15.29 2.39 6.03
CA SER A 513 15.79 2.10 7.38
C SER A 513 17.32 2.01 7.48
N THR A 514 18.01 1.72 6.37
CA THR A 514 19.48 1.63 6.29
C THR A 514 20.16 2.94 5.88
N LEU A 515 19.39 3.98 5.57
CA LEU A 515 19.96 5.30 5.28
C LEU A 515 20.69 5.80 6.52
N ALA A 516 21.96 6.15 6.34
CA ALA A 516 22.86 6.62 7.39
C ALA A 516 23.21 8.08 7.15
N PHE A 517 23.16 8.88 8.21
CA PHE A 517 23.42 10.32 8.17
C PHE A 517 24.68 10.66 8.97
N VAL A 518 24.62 11.68 9.82
CA VAL A 518 25.75 12.11 10.66
C VAL A 518 26.14 10.97 11.60
N ASP A 519 27.45 10.76 11.78
CA ASP A 519 28.03 9.70 12.62
C ASP A 519 27.55 8.27 12.31
N ASN A 520 27.08 8.04 11.07
CA ASN A 520 26.47 6.79 10.62
C ASN A 520 25.20 6.38 11.41
N GLN A 521 24.53 7.32 12.10
CA GLN A 521 23.22 7.08 12.68
C GLN A 521 22.23 6.79 11.56
N THR A 522 21.55 5.63 11.63
CA THR A 522 20.54 5.23 10.64
C THR A 522 19.12 5.52 11.11
N ASN A 523 18.16 5.56 10.19
CA ASN A 523 16.74 5.68 10.53
C ASN A 523 16.30 4.53 11.45
N ALA A 524 16.68 3.28 11.15
CA ALA A 524 16.39 2.15 12.02
C ALA A 524 16.93 2.32 13.45
N ALA A 525 18.14 2.88 13.60
CA ALA A 525 18.78 3.07 14.90
C ALA A 525 18.02 4.05 15.81
N VAL A 526 17.22 4.94 15.23
CA VAL A 526 16.35 5.88 15.97
C VAL A 526 14.95 5.30 16.13
N LEU A 527 14.35 4.81 15.05
CA LEU A 527 12.92 4.51 15.00
C LEU A 527 12.56 3.12 15.53
N GLN A 528 13.43 2.12 15.46
CA GLN A 528 13.15 0.80 16.05
C GLN A 528 13.07 0.85 17.59
N PRO A 529 13.94 1.60 18.30
CA PRO A 529 13.77 1.85 19.73
C PRO A 529 12.40 2.46 20.08
N GLU A 530 11.84 3.33 19.26
CA GLU A 530 10.51 3.92 19.52
C GLU A 530 9.40 2.86 19.50
N LEU A 531 9.52 1.80 18.70
CA LEU A 531 8.60 0.66 18.77
C LEU A 531 8.66 -0.03 20.14
N ALA A 532 9.85 -0.19 20.72
CA ALA A 532 10.00 -0.77 22.06
C ALA A 532 9.48 0.18 23.16
N MET A 533 9.54 1.50 22.92
CA MET A 533 8.85 2.48 23.79
C MET A 533 7.34 2.25 23.76
N LEU A 534 6.74 2.13 22.57
CA LEU A 534 5.31 1.87 22.41
C LEU A 534 4.87 0.51 22.98
N ASP A 535 5.72 -0.52 22.91
CA ASP A 535 5.49 -1.80 23.60
C ASP A 535 5.35 -1.58 25.12
N THR A 536 6.25 -0.79 25.71
CA THR A 536 6.24 -0.47 27.15
C THR A 536 5.04 0.40 27.53
N MET A 537 4.77 1.45 26.75
CA MET A 537 3.62 2.34 26.97
C MET A 537 2.31 1.57 26.90
N THR A 538 2.14 0.68 25.92
CA THR A 538 0.96 -0.19 25.81
C THR A 538 0.79 -1.05 27.06
N ALA A 539 1.87 -1.68 27.54
CA ALA A 539 1.84 -2.51 28.75
C ALA A 539 1.46 -1.69 30.00
N ASN A 540 1.92 -0.43 30.10
CA ASN A 540 1.53 0.45 31.20
C ASN A 540 0.03 0.79 31.16
N ARG A 541 -0.58 0.91 29.97
CA ARG A 541 -2.04 1.11 29.84
C ARG A 541 -2.84 -0.14 30.17
N ASP A 542 -2.32 -1.35 29.94
CA ASP A 542 -3.01 -2.57 30.39
C ASP A 542 -3.27 -2.52 31.91
N VAL A 543 -2.32 -2.01 32.70
CA VAL A 543 -2.48 -1.83 34.15
C VAL A 543 -3.63 -0.88 34.48
N VAL A 544 -3.78 0.20 33.72
CA VAL A 544 -4.89 1.16 33.87
C VAL A 544 -6.23 0.50 33.54
N VAL A 545 -6.29 -0.25 32.44
CA VAL A 545 -7.48 -1.03 32.04
C VAL A 545 -7.88 -2.00 33.15
N TRP A 546 -6.94 -2.77 33.71
CA TRP A 546 -7.24 -3.72 34.80
C TRP A 546 -7.70 -3.03 36.08
N ALA A 547 -7.07 -1.91 36.45
CA ALA A 547 -7.47 -1.12 37.60
C ALA A 547 -8.89 -0.57 37.43
N LYS A 548 -9.20 -0.02 36.25
CA LYS A 548 -10.51 0.54 35.93
C LYS A 548 -11.59 -0.54 35.89
N ALA A 549 -11.29 -1.73 35.35
CA ALA A 549 -12.19 -2.88 35.38
C ALA A 549 -12.49 -3.34 36.82
N ALA A 550 -11.54 -3.19 37.75
CA ALA A 550 -11.73 -3.44 39.17
C ALA A 550 -12.40 -2.28 39.93
N GLY A 551 -12.90 -1.25 39.24
CA GLY A 551 -13.54 -0.07 39.85
C GLY A 551 -12.58 0.89 40.55
N LYS A 552 -11.28 0.87 40.19
CA LYS A 552 -10.24 1.74 40.75
C LYS A 552 -9.82 2.80 39.74
N ASP A 553 -9.33 3.91 40.25
CA ASP A 553 -8.65 4.92 39.43
C ASP A 553 -7.16 4.62 39.33
N ALA A 554 -6.63 4.79 38.12
CA ALA A 554 -5.22 4.67 37.82
C ALA A 554 -4.89 5.61 36.64
N THR A 555 -3.65 6.07 36.61
CA THR A 555 -3.06 6.81 35.48
C THR A 555 -1.90 5.98 34.95
N ALA A 556 -1.65 6.05 33.65
CA ALA A 556 -0.49 5.37 33.07
C ALA A 556 0.80 5.96 33.68
N ASP A 557 1.71 5.08 34.10
CA ASP A 557 3.05 5.45 34.59
C ASP A 557 4.10 5.08 33.53
N ASP A 558 4.56 6.08 32.78
CA ASP A 558 5.57 5.92 31.74
C ASP A 558 7.00 6.20 32.21
N SER A 559 7.23 6.26 33.53
CA SER A 559 8.59 6.47 34.07
C SER A 559 9.57 5.33 33.74
N ASN A 560 9.05 4.15 33.38
CA ASN A 560 9.81 3.00 32.91
C ASN A 560 10.06 2.97 31.40
N VAL A 561 9.49 3.90 30.63
CA VAL A 561 9.69 3.98 29.18
C VAL A 561 11.11 4.47 28.90
N GLN A 562 11.82 3.76 28.03
CA GLN A 562 13.16 4.17 27.63
C GLN A 562 13.14 5.56 26.99
N LYS A 563 14.23 6.31 27.16
CA LYS A 563 14.35 7.62 26.50
C LYS A 563 14.48 7.45 24.99
N PRO A 564 13.90 8.38 24.19
CA PRO A 564 14.08 8.36 22.75
C PRO A 564 15.57 8.54 22.41
N VAL A 565 15.99 7.91 21.31
CA VAL A 565 17.34 8.10 20.79
C VAL A 565 17.42 9.50 20.17
N PRO A 566 18.33 10.38 20.62
CA PRO A 566 18.44 11.72 20.07
C PRO A 566 18.87 11.65 18.59
N VAL A 567 18.17 12.38 17.73
CA VAL A 567 18.53 12.54 16.32
C VAL A 567 19.70 13.51 16.20
N VAL A 568 20.77 13.10 15.51
CA VAL A 568 21.89 13.98 15.17
C VAL A 568 21.54 14.74 13.90
N SER A 569 21.39 16.07 14.01
CA SER A 569 20.98 16.91 12.89
C SER A 569 22.00 16.86 11.74
N ASN A 570 21.51 16.77 10.51
CA ASN A 570 22.29 16.89 9.28
C ASN A 570 22.58 18.35 8.87
N VAL A 571 21.99 19.32 9.58
CA VAL A 571 22.24 20.75 9.42
C VAL A 571 23.62 21.10 9.97
N GLY A 572 24.38 21.92 9.24
CA GLY A 572 25.74 22.30 9.63
C GLY A 572 26.83 21.35 9.10
N GLY A 573 26.47 20.45 8.17
CA GLY A 573 27.38 19.45 7.59
C GLY A 573 27.36 18.11 8.33
N GLY A 574 28.28 17.20 7.95
CA GLY A 574 28.46 15.90 8.62
C GLY A 574 27.75 14.71 7.97
N SER A 575 26.81 14.95 7.05
CA SER A 575 26.22 13.90 6.20
C SER A 575 26.59 14.09 4.73
N LYS A 576 26.56 13.01 3.94
CA LYS A 576 26.68 13.08 2.48
C LYS A 576 25.54 13.85 1.80
N SER A 577 24.41 13.99 2.48
CA SER A 577 23.23 14.71 1.98
C SER A 577 23.29 16.23 2.25
N SER A 578 24.15 16.65 3.18
CA SER A 578 24.33 18.04 3.62
C SER A 578 24.95 18.89 2.52
N SER A 579 24.44 20.11 2.35
CA SER A 579 25.08 21.14 1.55
C SER A 579 24.58 22.52 1.98
N ALA A 580 25.49 23.49 2.03
CA ALA A 580 25.15 24.86 2.43
C ALA A 580 24.00 25.46 1.58
N VAL A 581 23.94 25.10 0.28
CA VAL A 581 22.87 25.53 -0.63
C VAL A 581 21.50 24.96 -0.23
N LYS A 582 21.45 23.71 0.24
CA LYS A 582 20.18 23.09 0.69
C LYS A 582 19.78 23.52 2.09
N GLU A 583 20.76 23.74 2.96
CA GLU A 583 20.55 24.12 4.35
C GLU A 583 20.13 25.59 4.48
N GLY A 584 20.58 26.46 3.56
CA GLY A 584 20.18 27.86 3.53
C GLY A 584 20.53 28.59 4.84
N SER A 585 19.63 29.45 5.29
CA SER A 585 19.69 30.09 6.61
C SER A 585 18.85 29.31 7.61
N LEU A 586 19.33 29.22 8.86
CA LEU A 586 18.55 28.72 10.00
C LEU A 586 17.79 29.83 10.73
N GLU A 587 17.94 31.07 10.25
CA GLU A 587 17.10 32.19 10.66
C GLU A 587 15.82 32.17 9.83
N TYR A 588 14.72 31.81 10.48
CA TYR A 588 13.38 31.84 9.89
C TYR A 588 12.81 33.25 10.04
N LEU A 589 12.46 33.88 8.91
CA LEU A 589 11.83 35.19 8.90
C LEU A 589 10.38 35.11 9.39
N SER A 590 9.88 36.18 10.01
CA SER A 590 8.45 36.28 10.34
C SER A 590 7.61 36.41 9.07
N GLY A 591 6.31 36.08 9.16
CA GLY A 591 5.38 36.21 8.04
C GLY A 591 5.42 37.59 7.39
N GLU A 592 5.48 38.67 8.17
CA GLU A 592 5.58 40.03 7.62
C GLU A 592 6.91 40.32 6.92
N ALA A 593 8.03 39.77 7.44
CA ALA A 593 9.35 39.98 6.85
C ALA A 593 9.53 39.18 5.55
N VAL A 594 8.92 38.00 5.45
CA VAL A 594 8.94 37.19 4.22
C VAL A 594 8.31 37.93 3.03
N LEU A 595 7.31 38.79 3.26
CA LEU A 595 6.65 39.53 2.19
C LEU A 595 7.61 40.41 1.38
N ASP A 596 8.66 40.93 2.01
CA ASP A 596 9.67 41.78 1.35
C ASP A 596 10.67 40.95 0.50
N GLU A 597 10.73 39.64 0.72
CA GLU A 597 11.64 38.71 0.01
C GLU A 597 10.96 37.97 -1.16
N ILE A 598 9.62 38.01 -1.26
CA ILE A 598 8.88 37.33 -2.33
C ILE A 598 8.90 38.20 -3.60
N ALA A 599 9.43 37.66 -4.69
CA ALA A 599 9.25 38.22 -6.02
C ALA A 599 7.81 37.99 -6.49
N VAL A 600 7.09 39.07 -6.82
CA VAL A 600 5.68 39.02 -7.23
C VAL A 600 5.52 39.55 -8.65
N ALA A 601 4.77 38.82 -9.48
CA ALA A 601 4.48 39.24 -10.84
C ALA A 601 3.75 40.59 -10.91
N LYS A 602 3.98 41.35 -11.98
CA LYS A 602 3.32 42.64 -12.18
C LYS A 602 1.80 42.48 -12.14
N GLY A 603 1.13 43.30 -11.32
CA GLY A 603 -0.33 43.27 -11.15
C GLY A 603 -0.81 42.32 -10.05
N PHE A 604 0.10 41.55 -9.43
CA PHE A 604 -0.19 40.71 -8.28
C PHE A 604 0.24 41.37 -6.98
N LYS A 605 -0.40 40.97 -5.88
CA LYS A 605 -0.04 41.32 -4.52
C LYS A 605 -0.13 40.04 -3.68
N VAL A 606 0.84 39.86 -2.78
CA VAL A 606 0.80 38.84 -1.73
C VAL A 606 0.47 39.55 -0.40
N SER A 607 -0.36 38.92 0.43
CA SER A 607 -0.70 39.39 1.78
C SER A 607 -0.57 38.27 2.78
N LEU A 608 -0.18 38.60 4.01
CA LEU A 608 -0.13 37.65 5.12
C LEU A 608 -1.54 37.42 5.68
N PHE A 609 -2.10 36.23 5.43
CA PHE A 609 -3.41 35.85 5.96
C PHE A 609 -3.32 35.32 7.41
N ALA A 610 -2.40 34.38 7.65
CA ALA A 610 -2.18 33.73 8.94
C ALA A 610 -0.71 33.28 9.08
N ASP A 611 -0.21 33.22 10.32
CA ASP A 611 1.10 32.63 10.65
C ASP A 611 1.05 31.87 11.99
N GLU A 612 2.07 31.07 12.25
CA GLU A 612 2.22 30.25 13.46
C GLU A 612 2.42 31.10 14.72
N LYS A 613 2.90 32.34 14.57
CA LYS A 613 3.09 33.28 15.68
C LYS A 613 1.74 33.75 16.22
N ARG A 614 0.76 33.96 15.34
CA ARG A 614 -0.62 34.31 15.70
C ARG A 614 -1.44 33.09 16.09
N PHE A 615 -1.27 31.98 15.37
CA PHE A 615 -2.00 30.74 15.60
C PHE A 615 -1.02 29.58 15.80
N PRO A 616 -0.68 29.24 17.07
CA PRO A 616 0.22 28.14 17.38
C PRO A 616 -0.20 26.76 16.85
N GLN A 617 -1.48 26.60 16.46
CA GLN A 617 -2.02 25.40 15.82
C GLN A 617 -1.60 25.27 14.35
N LEU A 618 -1.25 26.37 13.66
CA LEU A 618 -0.86 26.38 12.26
C LEU A 618 0.61 25.95 12.09
N VAL A 619 0.89 24.66 12.34
CA VAL A 619 2.25 24.09 12.23
C VAL A 619 2.26 23.03 11.13
N ASN A 620 3.20 23.16 10.19
CA ASN A 620 3.36 22.28 9.03
C ASN A 620 2.03 22.01 8.29
N PRO A 621 1.35 23.04 7.72
CA PRO A 621 0.16 22.82 6.91
C PRO A 621 0.50 21.96 5.68
N VAL A 622 -0.29 20.90 5.45
CA VAL A 622 -0.04 19.88 4.40
C VAL A 622 -0.97 20.05 3.20
N GLN A 623 -2.25 20.34 3.46
CA GLN A 623 -3.25 20.70 2.45
C GLN A 623 -4.08 21.86 2.98
N MET A 624 -4.53 22.73 2.08
CA MET A 624 -5.47 23.80 2.37
C MET A 624 -6.63 23.76 1.36
N GLN A 625 -7.84 24.09 1.81
CA GLN A 625 -9.03 24.27 0.97
C GLN A 625 -9.94 25.36 1.56
N PHE A 626 -10.80 25.94 0.74
CA PHE A 626 -11.82 26.87 1.22
C PHE A 626 -13.19 26.19 1.26
N ASP A 627 -13.93 26.38 2.35
CA ASP A 627 -15.32 25.92 2.42
C ASP A 627 -16.29 26.87 1.70
N THR A 628 -17.56 26.46 1.60
CA THR A 628 -18.61 27.26 0.96
C THR A 628 -18.98 28.54 1.70
N LYS A 629 -18.44 28.76 2.91
CA LYS A 629 -18.55 30.01 3.68
C LYS A 629 -17.35 30.94 3.45
N GLY A 630 -16.39 30.55 2.60
CA GLY A 630 -15.18 31.31 2.31
C GLY A 630 -14.10 31.21 3.37
N ARG A 631 -14.19 30.25 4.31
CA ARG A 631 -13.20 30.07 5.38
C ARG A 631 -12.08 29.16 4.92
N LEU A 632 -10.85 29.45 5.33
CA LEU A 632 -9.70 28.62 5.00
C LEU A 632 -9.60 27.45 5.99
N TRP A 633 -9.60 26.24 5.46
CA TRP A 633 -9.33 25.01 6.20
C TRP A 633 -7.90 24.57 5.94
N ALA A 634 -7.21 24.08 6.97
CA ALA A 634 -5.86 23.56 6.85
C ALA A 634 -5.71 22.23 7.61
N ALA A 635 -5.19 21.22 6.93
CA ALA A 635 -4.66 20.03 7.57
C ALA A 635 -3.27 20.36 8.11
N VAL A 636 -3.08 20.31 9.43
CA VAL A 636 -1.83 20.66 10.11
C VAL A 636 -1.19 19.45 10.74
N TRP A 637 0.14 19.40 10.71
CA TRP A 637 0.90 18.23 11.13
C TRP A 637 2.05 18.59 12.10
N PRO A 638 1.73 18.99 13.35
CA PRO A 638 2.73 19.31 14.37
C PRO A 638 3.65 18.13 14.71
N THR A 639 3.16 16.88 14.58
CA THR A 639 3.99 15.69 14.81
C THR A 639 4.84 15.27 13.61
N TYR A 640 4.95 16.06 12.55
CA TYR A 640 5.72 15.70 11.35
C TYR A 640 7.16 15.22 11.67
N PRO A 641 7.66 14.15 11.02
CA PRO A 641 7.01 13.34 9.99
C PRO A 641 6.24 12.13 10.57
N LYS A 642 6.14 11.99 11.89
CA LYS A 642 5.30 11.01 12.60
C LYS A 642 5.37 11.25 14.11
N TRP A 643 4.36 10.75 14.83
CA TRP A 643 4.35 10.83 16.29
C TRP A 643 5.61 10.20 16.94
N GLU A 644 6.25 10.97 17.82
CA GLU A 644 7.35 10.52 18.68
C GLU A 644 6.76 10.11 20.04
N PRO A 645 7.00 8.88 20.53
CA PRO A 645 6.46 8.42 21.80
C PRO A 645 6.84 9.34 22.97
N LEU A 646 5.94 9.49 23.95
CA LEU A 646 6.01 10.43 25.09
C LEU A 646 5.72 11.91 24.75
N LYS A 647 5.60 12.29 23.48
CA LYS A 647 5.09 13.62 23.09
C LYS A 647 3.57 13.60 22.90
N GLN A 648 2.95 14.78 22.91
CA GLN A 648 1.54 14.93 22.54
C GLN A 648 1.37 14.71 21.04
N MET A 649 0.20 14.17 20.67
CA MET A 649 -0.21 13.98 19.27
C MET A 649 -1.24 15.05 18.93
N ASP A 650 -0.77 16.14 18.32
CA ASP A 650 -1.57 17.35 18.13
C ASP A 650 -1.98 17.64 16.68
N ASP A 651 -1.79 16.68 15.78
CA ASP A 651 -2.23 16.77 14.38
C ASP A 651 -3.73 17.01 14.28
N ALA A 652 -4.13 17.90 13.38
CA ALA A 652 -5.49 18.38 13.33
C ALA A 652 -5.92 18.84 11.94
N LEU A 653 -7.23 18.96 11.79
CA LEU A 653 -7.87 19.81 10.80
C LEU A 653 -8.33 21.09 11.52
N ILE A 654 -7.89 22.25 11.04
CA ILE A 654 -8.22 23.55 11.63
C ILE A 654 -8.96 24.44 10.62
N ILE A 655 -9.73 25.38 11.15
CA ILE A 655 -10.47 26.40 10.40
C ILE A 655 -9.93 27.76 10.81
N LEU A 656 -9.46 28.53 9.83
CA LEU A 656 -9.04 29.92 9.99
C LEU A 656 -10.17 30.83 9.54
N HIS A 657 -10.63 31.68 10.46
CA HIS A 657 -11.76 32.57 10.25
C HIS A 657 -11.28 33.99 9.98
N ASP A 658 -11.81 34.59 8.92
CA ASP A 658 -11.78 36.03 8.67
C ASP A 658 -13.22 36.52 8.93
N ASP A 659 -13.51 36.87 10.19
CA ASP A 659 -14.86 37.21 10.63
C ASP A 659 -15.26 38.62 10.14
N ASN A 660 -14.27 39.44 9.75
CA ASN A 660 -14.46 40.83 9.36
C ASN A 660 -14.29 41.10 7.84
N ASN A 661 -13.82 40.09 7.07
CA ASN A 661 -13.54 40.10 5.63
C ASN A 661 -12.46 41.10 5.19
N ASP A 662 -11.43 41.33 6.01
CA ASP A 662 -10.29 42.18 5.67
C ASP A 662 -9.13 41.43 4.98
N GLY A 663 -9.28 40.14 4.75
CA GLY A 663 -8.25 39.28 4.17
C GLY A 663 -7.18 38.87 5.18
N VAL A 664 -7.50 38.89 6.47
CA VAL A 664 -6.63 38.49 7.57
C VAL A 664 -7.40 37.57 8.53
N ALA A 665 -6.79 36.46 8.95
CA ALA A 665 -7.42 35.58 9.92
C ALA A 665 -7.45 36.21 11.32
N ASP A 666 -8.64 36.23 11.92
CA ASP A 666 -8.97 36.75 13.25
C ASP A 666 -8.85 35.67 14.33
N ARG A 667 -9.27 34.44 14.03
CA ARG A 667 -9.26 33.31 14.96
C ARG A 667 -9.09 31.96 14.26
N VAL A 668 -8.76 30.95 15.06
CA VAL A 668 -8.63 29.55 14.64
C VAL A 668 -9.56 28.66 15.46
N THR A 669 -10.19 27.69 14.81
CA THR A 669 -10.97 26.61 15.44
C THR A 669 -10.30 25.29 15.11
N GLU A 670 -10.06 24.45 16.11
CA GLU A 670 -9.66 23.06 15.89
C GLU A 670 -10.91 22.22 15.63
N PHE A 671 -11.19 21.92 14.36
CA PHE A 671 -12.37 21.18 13.97
C PHE A 671 -12.31 19.72 14.44
N ALA A 672 -11.14 19.08 14.29
CA ALA A 672 -10.92 17.72 14.76
C ALA A 672 -9.43 17.38 14.87
N LYS A 673 -9.07 16.55 15.85
CA LYS A 673 -7.76 15.86 15.89
C LYS A 673 -7.74 14.71 14.89
N VAL A 674 -6.73 14.71 14.02
CA VAL A 674 -6.55 13.73 12.94
C VAL A 674 -5.07 13.47 12.77
N GLN A 675 -4.59 12.30 13.16
CA GLN A 675 -3.20 11.89 13.00
C GLN A 675 -2.80 11.82 11.53
N ASN A 676 -1.66 12.43 11.20
CA ASN A 676 -1.06 12.44 9.86
C ASN A 676 -2.07 12.76 8.72
N PRO A 677 -2.68 13.97 8.73
CA PRO A 677 -3.69 14.34 7.74
C PRO A 677 -3.02 14.79 6.44
N LEU A 678 -2.83 13.86 5.52
CA LEU A 678 -2.19 14.10 4.22
C LEU A 678 -3.11 14.72 3.16
N GLY A 679 -4.42 14.74 3.43
CA GLY A 679 -5.36 15.47 2.63
C GLY A 679 -6.82 15.31 3.03
N PHE A 680 -7.66 16.24 2.58
CA PHE A 680 -9.08 16.27 2.88
C PHE A 680 -9.92 16.88 1.75
N GLU A 681 -11.21 16.57 1.75
CA GLU A 681 -12.19 17.06 0.79
C GLU A 681 -13.58 17.17 1.43
N PHE A 682 -14.34 18.21 1.06
CA PHE A 682 -15.70 18.43 1.55
C PHE A 682 -16.69 17.46 0.91
N TRP A 683 -17.53 16.84 1.72
CA TRP A 683 -18.55 15.90 1.23
C TRP A 683 -19.73 15.82 2.18
N ASN A 684 -20.96 15.80 1.64
CA ASN A 684 -22.19 15.53 2.38
C ASN A 684 -22.37 16.35 3.70
N GLY A 685 -22.00 17.64 3.65
CA GLY A 685 -22.12 18.55 4.80
C GLY A 685 -21.05 18.34 5.89
N GLY A 686 -20.01 17.55 5.63
CA GLY A 686 -18.83 17.40 6.47
C GLY A 686 -17.56 17.32 5.63
N VAL A 687 -16.54 16.63 6.14
CA VAL A 687 -15.22 16.50 5.52
C VAL A 687 -14.77 15.05 5.53
N ILE A 688 -14.27 14.56 4.39
CA ILE A 688 -13.51 13.32 4.31
C ILE A 688 -12.04 13.67 4.42
N VAL A 689 -11.32 13.08 5.38
CA VAL A 689 -9.90 13.34 5.62
C VAL A 689 -9.12 12.03 5.71
N THR A 690 -7.88 12.04 5.24
CA THR A 690 -6.96 10.93 5.46
C THR A 690 -6.50 10.92 6.91
N PHE A 691 -6.56 9.74 7.51
CA PHE A 691 -6.11 9.48 8.87
C PHE A 691 -5.40 8.14 8.78
N GLN A 692 -4.09 8.10 8.50
CA GLN A 692 -3.36 6.85 8.23
C GLN A 692 -3.67 5.80 9.31
N SER A 693 -4.38 4.68 9.07
CA SER A 693 -4.60 3.87 7.84
C SER A 693 -6.00 3.91 7.19
N GLU A 694 -6.74 5.00 7.36
CA GLU A 694 -8.16 5.19 7.06
C GLU A 694 -8.46 6.47 6.23
N LEU A 695 -9.61 6.46 5.56
CA LEU A 695 -10.36 7.68 5.22
C LEU A 695 -11.51 7.82 6.21
N VAL A 696 -11.56 8.93 6.93
CA VAL A 696 -12.60 9.21 7.92
C VAL A 696 -13.48 10.35 7.46
N PHE A 697 -14.79 10.18 7.63
CA PHE A 697 -15.77 11.25 7.50
C PHE A 697 -15.98 11.90 8.86
N LEU A 698 -15.87 13.22 8.89
CA LEU A 698 -16.03 14.07 10.06
C LEU A 698 -17.13 15.09 9.81
N LYS A 699 -18.00 15.30 10.79
CA LYS A 699 -19.12 16.22 10.62
C LYS A 699 -19.50 16.90 11.93
N ASP A 700 -19.67 18.22 11.84
CA ASP A 700 -20.34 19.06 12.82
C ASP A 700 -21.86 18.96 12.59
N ASN A 701 -22.61 18.58 13.62
CA ASN A 701 -24.06 18.42 13.58
C ASN A 701 -24.82 19.53 14.32
N ASP A 702 -24.16 20.38 15.10
CA ASP A 702 -24.80 21.42 15.91
C ASP A 702 -24.42 22.87 15.57
N GLY A 703 -23.42 23.05 14.70
CA GLY A 703 -22.98 24.31 14.13
C GLY A 703 -21.91 25.03 14.94
N ASP A 704 -21.25 24.36 15.89
CA ASP A 704 -20.16 24.93 16.70
C ASP A 704 -18.76 24.88 16.02
N ASP A 705 -18.70 24.36 14.79
CA ASP A 705 -17.47 24.12 14.03
C ASP A 705 -16.51 23.09 14.68
N ILE A 706 -17.04 22.13 15.44
CA ILE A 706 -16.33 20.96 15.97
C ILE A 706 -16.99 19.68 15.45
N ALA A 707 -16.20 18.67 15.09
CA ALA A 707 -16.74 17.40 14.61
C ALA A 707 -17.39 16.58 15.73
N ASP A 708 -18.70 16.36 15.64
CA ASP A 708 -19.48 15.47 16.50
C ASP A 708 -19.46 14.01 16.04
N GLU A 709 -19.38 13.81 14.72
CA GLU A 709 -19.47 12.51 14.08
C GLU A 709 -18.13 12.12 13.47
N ARG A 710 -17.70 10.88 13.72
CA ARG A 710 -16.50 10.28 13.12
C ARG A 710 -16.82 8.90 12.57
N VAL A 711 -16.75 8.74 11.25
CA VAL A 711 -17.03 7.46 10.57
C VAL A 711 -15.82 7.04 9.75
N ILE A 712 -15.27 5.86 10.01
CA ILE A 712 -14.26 5.24 9.15
C ILE A 712 -14.94 4.75 7.87
N MET A 713 -14.83 5.51 6.78
CA MET A 713 -15.50 5.23 5.50
C MET A 713 -14.75 4.17 4.69
N LEU A 714 -13.42 4.23 4.72
CA LEU A 714 -12.53 3.31 4.03
C LEU A 714 -11.35 3.02 4.96
N GLN A 715 -10.89 1.76 5.00
CA GLN A 715 -9.69 1.36 5.74
C GLN A 715 -8.76 0.58 4.80
N GLY A 716 -7.52 0.40 5.21
CA GLY A 716 -6.52 -0.37 4.46
C GLY A 716 -5.60 0.49 3.62
N LEU A 717 -5.53 1.79 3.91
CA LEU A 717 -4.45 2.64 3.42
C LEU A 717 -3.16 2.24 4.10
N ASP A 718 -2.11 2.01 3.33
CA ASP A 718 -0.79 1.73 3.91
C ASP A 718 -0.15 2.98 4.52
N THR A 719 0.74 2.75 5.48
CA THR A 719 1.38 3.78 6.31
C THR A 719 2.89 3.72 6.23
N SER A 720 3.43 2.99 5.25
CA SER A 720 4.85 2.65 5.21
C SER A 720 5.76 3.81 4.87
N ASP A 721 5.25 4.92 4.35
CA ASP A 721 6.04 6.10 4.02
C ASP A 721 5.10 7.30 4.01
N THR A 722 5.31 8.21 4.94
CA THR A 722 4.34 9.28 5.19
C THR A 722 4.33 10.33 4.07
N HIS A 723 5.36 10.39 3.21
CA HIS A 723 5.43 11.29 2.04
C HIS A 723 4.86 10.68 0.75
N HIS A 724 4.60 9.38 0.74
CA HIS A 724 4.06 8.65 -0.41
C HIS A 724 2.62 8.15 -0.16
N GLY A 725 2.04 8.45 1.01
CA GLY A 725 0.72 8.02 1.41
C GLY A 725 -0.40 8.69 0.60
N ALA A 726 -1.65 8.32 0.90
CA ALA A 726 -2.82 8.93 0.27
C ALA A 726 -2.87 10.44 0.55
N ASN A 727 -2.55 11.23 -0.46
CA ASN A 727 -2.45 12.69 -0.37
C ASN A 727 -3.44 13.36 -1.34
N ASN A 728 -3.68 14.66 -1.09
CA ASN A 728 -4.41 15.57 -1.98
C ASN A 728 -5.76 15.02 -2.45
N LEU A 729 -6.68 14.84 -1.51
CA LEU A 729 -8.04 14.38 -1.82
C LEU A 729 -8.75 15.45 -2.64
N ILE A 730 -9.30 15.06 -3.78
CA ILE A 730 -10.03 15.96 -4.67
C ILE A 730 -11.36 15.33 -5.10
N TYR A 731 -12.43 16.11 -5.04
CA TYR A 731 -13.74 15.74 -5.56
C TYR A 731 -13.77 15.85 -7.09
N GLY A 732 -14.00 14.73 -7.76
CA GLY A 732 -14.17 14.68 -9.21
C GLY A 732 -15.59 15.04 -9.65
N PRO A 733 -15.77 15.47 -10.92
CA PRO A 733 -17.09 15.85 -11.47
C PRO A 733 -18.10 14.70 -11.53
N ASP A 734 -17.62 13.46 -11.41
CA ASP A 734 -18.42 12.24 -11.37
C ASP A 734 -18.89 11.85 -9.95
N GLY A 735 -18.52 12.66 -8.96
CA GLY A 735 -18.84 12.48 -7.55
C GLY A 735 -17.91 11.53 -6.79
N GLY A 736 -16.82 11.08 -7.41
CA GLY A 736 -15.76 10.31 -6.75
C GLY A 736 -14.76 11.19 -6.02
N ILE A 737 -14.12 10.65 -4.98
CA ILE A 737 -12.95 11.22 -4.32
C ILE A 737 -11.71 10.57 -4.93
N TYR A 738 -10.76 11.39 -5.37
CA TYR A 738 -9.51 10.96 -5.98
C TYR A 738 -8.34 11.26 -5.05
N TRP A 739 -7.39 10.33 -4.96
CA TRP A 739 -6.12 10.56 -4.27
C TRP A 739 -5.01 9.79 -4.96
N GLN A 740 -3.78 10.12 -4.60
CA GLN A 740 -2.58 9.55 -5.17
C GLN A 740 -1.73 8.88 -4.10
N SER A 741 -0.99 7.84 -4.49
CA SER A 741 -0.11 7.06 -3.61
C SER A 741 1.10 6.53 -4.35
N GLY A 742 2.25 6.50 -3.66
CA GLY A 742 3.56 6.18 -4.22
C GLY A 742 4.05 4.75 -4.05
N VAL A 743 5.30 4.52 -4.48
CA VAL A 743 5.92 3.20 -4.68
C VAL A 743 6.14 2.33 -3.45
N PHE A 744 6.05 2.87 -2.24
CA PHE A 744 6.28 2.10 -1.00
C PHE A 744 5.01 1.45 -0.45
N MET A 745 3.83 1.84 -0.95
CA MET A 745 2.56 1.48 -0.33
C MET A 745 2.09 0.07 -0.68
N VAL A 746 1.48 -0.60 0.29
CA VAL A 746 0.73 -1.86 0.11
C VAL A 746 -0.70 -1.71 0.66
N HIS A 747 -1.61 -1.25 -0.20
CA HIS A 747 -3.02 -1.04 0.14
C HIS A 747 -3.81 -2.34 0.11
N ASN A 748 -4.84 -2.44 0.95
CA ASN A 748 -5.79 -3.56 0.95
C ASN A 748 -7.17 -3.14 1.47
N HIS A 749 -8.09 -2.83 0.56
CA HIS A 749 -9.37 -2.21 0.91
C HIS A 749 -10.54 -3.18 0.81
N GLU A 750 -11.23 -3.44 1.92
CA GLU A 750 -12.51 -4.15 1.90
C GLU A 750 -13.67 -3.25 1.47
N HIS A 751 -14.59 -3.80 0.69
CA HIS A 751 -15.81 -3.13 0.25
C HIS A 751 -16.93 -4.15 0.01
N PRO A 752 -18.22 -3.75 0.00
CA PRO A 752 -19.35 -4.71 0.04
C PRO A 752 -19.62 -5.39 -1.31
N TRP A 753 -18.98 -4.93 -2.38
CA TRP A 753 -19.27 -5.36 -3.76
C TRP A 753 -18.45 -6.55 -4.24
N GLY A 754 -17.40 -6.95 -3.52
CA GLY A 754 -16.45 -7.94 -4.03
C GLY A 754 -15.29 -8.22 -3.09
N PRO A 755 -14.29 -8.99 -3.56
CA PRO A 755 -13.05 -9.19 -2.82
C PRO A 755 -12.33 -7.86 -2.59
N SER A 756 -11.47 -7.82 -1.57
CA SER A 756 -10.71 -6.61 -1.27
C SER A 756 -9.84 -6.13 -2.45
N LEU A 757 -9.70 -4.81 -2.60
CA LEU A 757 -8.74 -4.22 -3.53
C LEU A 757 -7.35 -4.22 -2.89
N GLN A 758 -6.58 -5.27 -3.14
CA GLN A 758 -5.16 -5.33 -2.77
C GLN A 758 -4.30 -4.70 -3.89
N SER A 759 -3.47 -3.72 -3.55
CA SER A 759 -2.62 -3.03 -4.53
C SER A 759 -1.28 -2.58 -3.95
N SER A 760 -0.20 -2.80 -4.70
CA SER A 760 1.11 -2.17 -4.47
C SER A 760 1.51 -1.24 -5.61
N ALA A 761 0.54 -0.83 -6.42
CA ALA A 761 0.77 0.07 -7.53
C ALA A 761 0.99 1.49 -6.99
N SER A 762 2.06 2.14 -7.46
CA SER A 762 2.12 3.60 -7.42
C SER A 762 1.09 4.11 -8.44
N ALA A 763 0.05 4.79 -7.96
CA ALA A 763 -1.13 5.09 -8.76
C ALA A 763 -2.00 6.17 -8.13
N MET A 764 -2.93 6.65 -8.95
CA MET A 764 -4.13 7.34 -8.53
C MET A 764 -5.25 6.33 -8.27
N TYR A 765 -6.03 6.57 -7.22
CA TYR A 765 -7.17 5.78 -6.80
C TYR A 765 -8.42 6.64 -6.77
N ARG A 766 -9.57 5.99 -6.95
CA ARG A 766 -10.89 6.61 -6.93
C ARG A 766 -11.79 5.88 -5.92
N PHE A 767 -12.44 6.62 -5.04
CA PHE A 767 -13.42 6.13 -4.06
C PHE A 767 -14.76 6.80 -4.31
N ASP A 768 -15.81 6.01 -4.40
CA ASP A 768 -17.19 6.49 -4.38
C ASP A 768 -17.72 6.39 -2.94
N PRO A 769 -17.86 7.51 -2.20
CA PRO A 769 -18.31 7.48 -0.82
C PRO A 769 -19.79 7.09 -0.64
N ARG A 770 -20.61 7.13 -1.70
CA ARG A 770 -22.02 6.72 -1.65
C ARG A 770 -22.17 5.22 -1.81
N ARG A 771 -21.34 4.62 -2.67
CA ARG A 771 -21.38 3.18 -2.98
C ARG A 771 -20.34 2.37 -2.24
N PHE A 772 -19.36 3.02 -1.61
CA PHE A 772 -18.18 2.38 -1.04
C PHE A 772 -17.37 1.56 -2.06
N THR A 773 -17.44 1.91 -3.36
CA THR A 773 -16.60 1.26 -4.37
C THR A 773 -15.26 1.97 -4.45
N ILE A 774 -14.20 1.19 -4.58
CA ILE A 774 -12.84 1.70 -4.77
C ILE A 774 -12.19 1.04 -5.98
N SER A 775 -11.44 1.81 -6.75
CA SER A 775 -10.71 1.33 -7.92
C SER A 775 -9.37 2.04 -8.07
N MET A 776 -8.38 1.34 -8.64
CA MET A 776 -7.21 1.98 -9.22
C MET A 776 -7.66 2.71 -10.50
N HIS A 777 -7.34 4.00 -10.61
CA HIS A 777 -7.79 4.85 -11.71
C HIS A 777 -6.74 4.93 -12.83
N ALA A 778 -5.52 5.34 -12.50
CA ALA A 778 -4.41 5.48 -13.44
C ALA A 778 -3.06 5.29 -12.74
N THR A 779 -2.11 4.62 -13.38
CA THR A 779 -0.76 4.42 -12.82
C THR A 779 0.07 5.70 -12.91
N ASN A 780 0.78 6.07 -11.84
CA ASN A 780 1.70 7.21 -11.80
C ASN A 780 2.86 6.87 -10.85
N SER A 781 4.06 7.40 -11.03
CA SER A 781 5.25 6.98 -10.28
C SER A 781 6.32 8.08 -10.27
N PRO A 782 7.31 8.08 -9.35
CA PRO A 782 7.43 7.21 -8.18
C PRO A 782 6.79 7.78 -6.91
N ASN A 783 6.55 9.09 -6.87
CA ASN A 783 5.75 9.72 -5.83
C ASN A 783 4.64 10.56 -6.47
N PRO A 784 3.52 9.96 -6.86
CA PRO A 784 2.36 10.67 -7.37
C PRO A 784 1.86 11.65 -6.30
N HIS A 785 1.86 12.95 -6.63
CA HIS A 785 1.46 14.01 -5.71
C HIS A 785 0.82 15.11 -6.51
N GLY A 786 -0.37 15.59 -6.13
CA GLY A 786 -1.15 16.58 -6.88
C GLY A 786 -2.05 15.99 -7.95
N THR A 787 -3.35 16.27 -7.84
CA THR A 787 -4.41 15.99 -8.82
C THR A 787 -5.34 17.20 -8.87
N SER A 788 -5.90 17.51 -10.03
CA SER A 788 -6.87 18.60 -10.21
C SER A 788 -7.78 18.31 -11.40
N PHE A 789 -8.91 19.02 -11.46
CA PHE A 789 -9.83 18.99 -12.59
C PHE A 789 -10.06 20.43 -13.08
N ASP A 790 -10.10 20.65 -14.39
CA ASP A 790 -10.58 21.93 -14.91
C ASP A 790 -12.13 21.99 -14.94
N TYR A 791 -12.64 23.17 -15.28
CA TYR A 791 -14.07 23.44 -15.42
C TYR A 791 -14.80 22.47 -16.37
N TRP A 792 -14.10 21.93 -17.37
CA TRP A 792 -14.66 20.98 -18.35
C TRP A 792 -14.61 19.53 -17.87
N GLY A 793 -13.99 19.29 -16.71
CA GLY A 793 -13.79 17.97 -16.13
C GLY A 793 -12.57 17.23 -16.70
N TYR A 794 -11.65 17.92 -17.40
CA TYR A 794 -10.37 17.32 -17.75
C TYR A 794 -9.52 17.16 -16.49
N GLN A 795 -8.96 15.97 -16.35
CA GLN A 795 -8.19 15.60 -15.17
C GLN A 795 -6.69 15.77 -15.41
N TYR A 796 -6.01 16.32 -14.42
CA TYR A 796 -4.55 16.48 -14.41
C TYR A 796 -3.94 15.84 -13.17
N ALA A 797 -2.70 15.38 -13.31
CA ALA A 797 -1.96 14.76 -12.22
C ALA A 797 -0.47 15.10 -12.32
N THR A 798 0.20 15.16 -11.17
CA THR A 798 1.66 15.36 -11.11
C THR A 798 2.36 14.23 -10.36
N ASP A 799 3.67 14.11 -10.58
CA ASP A 799 4.55 13.27 -9.76
C ASP A 799 5.62 14.15 -9.10
N GLY A 800 5.68 14.13 -7.77
CA GLY A 800 6.49 15.09 -7.03
C GLY A 800 7.98 14.83 -7.13
N THR A 801 8.42 13.57 -7.09
CA THR A 801 9.85 13.22 -7.16
C THR A 801 10.44 13.49 -8.54
N GLY A 802 9.74 13.06 -9.59
CA GLY A 802 10.14 13.17 -10.98
C GLY A 802 9.78 14.52 -11.59
N GLY A 803 8.80 15.24 -11.04
CA GLY A 803 8.36 16.56 -11.48
C GLY A 803 7.63 16.55 -12.82
N ARG A 804 7.03 15.43 -13.24
CA ARG A 804 6.23 15.38 -14.46
C ARG A 804 4.79 15.75 -14.16
N ALA A 805 4.13 16.28 -15.17
CA ALA A 805 2.72 16.62 -15.15
C ALA A 805 2.01 15.97 -16.33
N PHE A 806 0.78 15.53 -16.08
CA PHE A 806 0.04 14.67 -16.98
C PHE A 806 -1.39 15.15 -17.15
N GLN A 807 -1.91 14.99 -18.36
CA GLN A 807 -3.35 14.87 -18.58
C GLN A 807 -3.73 13.40 -18.38
N VAL A 808 -4.73 13.14 -17.55
CA VAL A 808 -5.28 11.80 -17.32
C VAL A 808 -6.46 11.59 -18.27
N ARG A 809 -6.38 10.59 -19.14
CA ARG A 809 -7.41 10.34 -20.17
C ARG A 809 -7.83 8.89 -20.27
N PRO A 810 -9.05 8.60 -20.76
CA PRO A 810 -9.47 7.25 -21.08
C PRO A 810 -8.58 6.63 -22.17
N GLU A 811 -8.13 5.40 -21.95
CA GLU A 811 -7.44 4.57 -22.94
C GLU A 811 -7.86 3.11 -22.74
N GLY A 812 -8.49 2.51 -23.75
CA GLY A 812 -9.10 1.18 -23.65
C GLY A 812 -10.14 1.13 -22.53
N ASP A 813 -9.94 0.22 -21.59
CA ASP A 813 -10.86 -0.07 -20.47
C ASP A 813 -10.53 0.76 -19.21
N GLY A 814 -9.55 1.67 -19.26
CA GLY A 814 -9.06 2.42 -18.09
C GLY A 814 -8.58 3.83 -18.41
N PHE A 815 -7.77 4.40 -17.52
CA PHE A 815 -7.17 5.72 -17.70
C PHE A 815 -5.64 5.65 -17.70
N GLN A 816 -5.02 6.52 -18.50
CA GLN A 816 -3.57 6.62 -18.65
C GLN A 816 -3.07 8.06 -18.49
N MET A 817 -1.80 8.15 -18.09
CA MET A 817 -1.07 9.41 -17.95
C MET A 817 -0.48 9.79 -19.30
N HIS A 818 -0.84 10.96 -19.84
CA HIS A 818 -0.24 11.53 -21.04
C HIS A 818 0.50 12.81 -20.67
N GLU A 819 1.68 13.02 -21.23
CA GLU A 819 2.47 14.23 -20.95
C GLU A 819 1.63 15.50 -21.20
N LEU A 820 1.51 16.34 -20.17
CA LEU A 820 0.78 17.61 -20.26
C LEU A 820 1.71 18.75 -20.67
N LEU A 821 2.89 18.80 -20.07
CA LEU A 821 3.86 19.89 -20.22
C LEU A 821 5.28 19.37 -20.13
N LYS A 822 6.20 20.09 -20.77
CA LYS A 822 7.64 19.82 -20.64
C LYS A 822 8.09 20.16 -19.24
N LYS A 823 8.76 19.21 -18.61
CA LYS A 823 9.28 19.40 -17.25
C LYS A 823 10.35 20.49 -17.19
N GLU A 824 10.13 21.47 -16.32
CA GLU A 824 11.10 22.55 -16.02
C GLU A 824 11.66 22.48 -14.60
N VAL A 825 10.87 21.99 -13.64
CA VAL A 825 11.20 22.03 -12.20
C VAL A 825 11.04 20.68 -11.52
N ARG A 826 11.70 20.49 -10.38
CA ARG A 826 11.48 19.38 -9.45
C ARG A 826 12.00 19.75 -8.05
N PRO A 827 11.37 19.26 -6.96
CA PRO A 827 10.16 18.45 -6.93
C PRO A 827 8.88 19.28 -7.15
N VAL A 828 7.85 18.64 -7.69
CA VAL A 828 6.51 19.24 -7.81
C VAL A 828 5.70 18.91 -6.56
N THR A 829 5.41 19.93 -5.76
CA THR A 829 4.76 19.74 -4.46
C THR A 829 3.25 19.84 -4.52
N ALA A 830 2.70 20.55 -5.50
CA ALA A 830 1.27 20.65 -5.74
C ALA A 830 1.04 21.12 -7.17
N SER A 831 -0.18 20.91 -7.64
CA SER A 831 -0.67 21.46 -8.89
C SER A 831 -2.12 21.89 -8.75
N GLU A 832 -2.51 22.97 -9.39
CA GLU A 832 -3.89 23.45 -9.37
C GLU A 832 -4.27 24.12 -10.70
N VAL A 833 -5.56 24.06 -11.05
CA VAL A 833 -6.12 24.85 -12.15
C VAL A 833 -6.70 26.13 -11.58
N VAL A 834 -6.32 27.27 -12.15
CA VAL A 834 -6.84 28.57 -11.72
C VAL A 834 -8.33 28.66 -11.99
N SER A 835 -9.13 28.78 -10.93
CA SER A 835 -10.57 29.02 -10.99
C SER A 835 -11.00 29.93 -9.84
N SER A 836 -10.58 31.20 -9.90
CA SER A 836 -10.82 32.17 -8.82
C SER A 836 -10.81 33.60 -9.34
N ALA A 837 -11.80 34.40 -8.92
CA ALA A 837 -11.90 35.81 -9.28
C ALA A 837 -10.76 36.69 -8.71
N HIS A 838 -9.91 36.13 -7.84
CA HIS A 838 -8.68 36.78 -7.38
C HIS A 838 -7.58 36.82 -8.45
N PHE A 839 -7.69 36.02 -9.50
CA PHE A 839 -6.78 36.00 -10.65
C PHE A 839 -7.42 36.71 -11.86
N PRO A 840 -6.61 37.36 -12.72
CA PRO A 840 -7.13 38.01 -13.92
C PRO A 840 -7.81 37.00 -14.85
N GLU A 841 -8.75 37.48 -15.67
CA GLU A 841 -9.48 36.64 -16.63
C GLU A 841 -8.54 35.87 -17.57
N SER A 842 -7.41 36.49 -17.93
CA SER A 842 -6.39 35.88 -18.79
C SER A 842 -5.69 34.67 -18.18
N MET A 843 -5.86 34.40 -16.89
CA MET A 843 -5.30 33.24 -16.20
C MET A 843 -6.33 32.16 -15.86
N GLN A 844 -7.62 32.40 -16.10
CA GLN A 844 -8.64 31.41 -15.75
C GLN A 844 -8.49 30.15 -16.59
N GLY A 845 -8.39 28.99 -15.94
CA GLY A 845 -8.16 27.70 -16.59
C GLY A 845 -6.69 27.36 -16.85
N ASP A 846 -5.76 28.20 -16.41
CA ASP A 846 -4.32 27.94 -16.46
C ASP A 846 -3.88 26.97 -15.38
N PHE A 847 -2.74 26.33 -15.62
CA PHE A 847 -2.20 25.31 -14.73
C PHE A 847 -1.02 25.87 -13.92
N LEU A 848 -1.05 25.66 -12.62
CA LEU A 848 -0.01 26.05 -11.69
C LEU A 848 0.75 24.84 -11.17
N ILE A 849 2.06 24.98 -11.02
CA ILE A 849 2.95 24.00 -10.38
C ILE A 849 3.74 24.69 -9.27
N CYS A 850 3.70 24.14 -8.06
CA CYS A 850 4.50 24.62 -6.93
C CYS A 850 5.82 23.84 -6.80
N ASN A 851 6.94 24.55 -6.63
CA ASN A 851 8.26 23.95 -6.42
C ASN A 851 8.98 24.58 -5.20
N VAL A 852 9.67 23.73 -4.43
CA VAL A 852 10.31 24.12 -3.16
C VAL A 852 11.80 23.77 -3.07
N ILE A 853 12.41 23.27 -4.14
CA ILE A 853 13.87 22.99 -4.19
C ILE A 853 14.46 23.52 -5.50
N GLY A 854 15.50 24.34 -5.43
CA GLY A 854 16.07 24.99 -6.60
C GLY A 854 15.28 26.26 -6.94
N PHE A 855 14.27 26.15 -7.82
CA PHE A 855 13.33 27.23 -8.06
C PHE A 855 12.31 27.30 -6.92
N LEU A 856 12.32 28.35 -6.08
CA LEU A 856 11.38 28.47 -4.97
C LEU A 856 10.21 29.36 -5.40
N GLY A 857 9.10 28.76 -5.83
CA GLY A 857 7.97 29.53 -6.33
C GLY A 857 6.94 28.72 -7.10
N ILE A 858 6.08 29.45 -7.81
CA ILE A 858 4.98 28.91 -8.60
C ILE A 858 5.29 29.10 -10.08
N LYS A 859 5.26 28.01 -10.85
CA LYS A 859 5.29 28.04 -12.31
C LYS A 859 3.87 28.05 -12.86
N HIS A 860 3.69 28.77 -13.95
CA HIS A 860 2.41 29.06 -14.57
C HIS A 860 2.44 28.61 -16.03
N TYR A 861 1.39 27.92 -16.49
CA TYR A 861 1.26 27.37 -17.83
C TYR A 861 -0.13 27.67 -18.42
N ASP A 862 -0.17 28.17 -19.66
CA ASP A 862 -1.40 28.30 -20.44
C ASP A 862 -1.77 26.92 -21.02
N LEU A 863 -3.01 26.49 -20.77
CA LEU A 863 -3.51 25.20 -21.25
C LEU A 863 -4.27 25.33 -22.56
N GLN A 864 -3.66 24.81 -23.63
CA GLN A 864 -4.30 24.67 -24.93
C GLN A 864 -5.04 23.34 -25.04
N ARG A 865 -6.18 23.36 -25.75
CA ARG A 865 -7.10 22.21 -25.83
C ARG A 865 -7.47 21.94 -27.28
N ASN A 866 -7.51 20.67 -27.65
CA ASN A 866 -8.12 20.20 -28.88
C ASN A 866 -9.48 19.57 -28.57
N ALA A 867 -10.56 20.28 -28.89
CA ALA A 867 -11.92 19.87 -28.56
C ALA A 867 -12.38 18.57 -29.26
N GLU A 868 -11.82 18.24 -30.42
CA GLU A 868 -12.18 17.04 -31.18
C GLU A 868 -11.59 15.76 -30.54
N THR A 869 -10.38 15.87 -30.02
CA THR A 869 -9.64 14.74 -29.43
C THR A 869 -9.69 14.71 -27.90
N GLY A 870 -10.11 15.80 -27.27
CA GLY A 870 -10.01 15.99 -25.82
C GLY A 870 -8.57 16.06 -25.31
N THR A 871 -7.59 16.34 -26.18
CA THR A 871 -6.17 16.48 -25.79
C THR A 871 -5.90 17.87 -25.24
N VAL A 872 -5.14 17.94 -24.15
CA VAL A 872 -4.68 19.19 -23.53
C VAL A 872 -3.16 19.18 -23.44
N TRP A 873 -2.53 20.33 -23.71
CA TRP A 873 -1.10 20.55 -23.49
C TRP A 873 -0.87 21.94 -22.90
N GLY A 874 0.17 22.07 -22.09
CA GLY A 874 0.55 23.30 -21.42
C GLY A 874 1.85 23.89 -21.98
N GLU A 875 1.89 25.20 -22.17
CA GLU A 875 3.10 25.95 -22.48
C GLU A 875 3.40 26.95 -21.35
N PRO A 876 4.67 27.21 -20.99
CA PRO A 876 5.02 28.20 -19.98
C PRO A 876 4.37 29.55 -20.31
N ALA A 877 3.78 30.18 -19.30
CA ALA A 877 3.11 31.46 -19.39
C ALA A 877 3.71 32.47 -18.39
N GLY A 878 3.52 33.76 -18.70
CA GLY A 878 4.07 34.87 -17.93
C GLY A 878 5.47 35.32 -18.37
N ASP A 879 5.88 36.49 -17.88
CA ASP A 879 7.25 36.98 -18.03
C ASP A 879 8.19 36.23 -17.05
N ASP A 880 9.44 36.00 -17.43
CA ASP A 880 10.46 35.49 -16.51
C ASP A 880 10.66 36.52 -15.37
N LEU A 881 10.42 36.09 -14.12
CA LEU A 881 10.55 36.89 -12.89
C LEU A 881 11.98 36.92 -12.36
#